data_AF-A0A5C6RYF3-F1
#
_entry.id   AF-A0A5C6RYF3-F1
#
_cell.length_a   1.000
_cell.length_b   1.000
_cell.length_c   1.000
_cell.angle_alpha   90.00
_cell.angle_beta   90.00
_cell.angle_gamma   90.00
#
_symmetry.space_group_name_H-M   'P 1'
#
loop_
_entity.id
_entity.type
_entity.pdbx_description
1 polymer ?
#
loop_
_entity_poly.entity_id
_entity_poly.type
_entity_poly.pdbx_seq_one_letter_code
_entity_poly.pdbx_strand_id
1 'polypeptide(L)'
;MKKLITAFIFLFCINIFYAQQNTYETGRVKFGLNIGTTFQSTDISTNLFGLGYGATIEYAVIENSYSFFGVSMRGQFLRGRTYGDEYQIHSGSISNNTINGINNISSDYSNLPLFLNNRTTFNELAFEAILKFNKLYSQHGILFYLFLGGGVSDYITETDQLNQTGNLYDYSTIELTTKSDIKNQLTNLRDGTYESNFSNPNSKSFAFTPTIGLGIGVRVAPFFTIAFEHKISLPQTDYFDGQVYQPSRDPAFIKDIYHYTSIGFIFNLIKRNHYETETYIPPPTYTTPYPTTPITEAPTENPTPSIPKSPVINIINPTQTTFIGNCSVQFEVMIDNILNENNIEFLQNEQKVPSYLYYYQASNNTLNATLNLNPGINNFKITAINDGLSDTEFIQLSCNNEKEISICHKSNDGTSNSIKIKESEWPTHQAHGDVLGDCPIIINDKQIQICHKDPDSGLKTNILINESDWLSHYSHGDTKGLCPREIKYINICHKDPQTGLKSNLSIPKPEWPTHQAHGDVLGDCPIIINDKQIQICHKDPDSGLKTNILINESDWLSHYSHGDTKGLCPREIKYIDICHKDPQTGLKSNLSIPKPEWPTHQAHGDVLGDCPIIINDKQIQICHKDPDSGLKTNILINESDWLSHYSHGDTKGLCPREIKYIDICHKDPQTGLKSNLSIPKPEWPTHQAHGDVLGDCPIIINDKQIQICHKDPDSGLKTNILINESDWLSHYSHGDTKGLCPREIKYIDICHKDPQTGLKSNLSIPKPEWPTHQAHGDVLGDCPIIINDKQIQICHKDPDSGLKTNILINESDWLSHYSHGDTKGLCPREIKYIDICHKDPQTGLKSNLSIPKPEWPTHQAHGDVLGDCEEIEEEESNKITICHIPPGNPDNPQTIQISQSAWPAHQAHGDVLGDCLEIEEEESNKITICHIPPGNPDNPQAIQIPQSAWPAHQAHGDVLGDCEEVEEEEINKITICHIPPGNPDNPQTIQIPQSAWPAHQAHGDSKGDCNSNKKIQKK
;
A
#
# COMPACT_ATOMS: atom_id res chain seq x y z
N MET A 1 -7.59 3.73 -20.17
CA MET A 1 -8.72 3.49 -19.25
C MET A 1 -8.27 3.13 -17.83
N LYS A 2 -7.67 1.97 -17.52
CA LYS A 2 -7.16 1.67 -16.15
C LYS A 2 -6.40 2.85 -15.51
N LYS A 3 -5.43 3.43 -16.24
CA LYS A 3 -4.65 4.62 -15.83
C LYS A 3 -5.46 5.86 -15.41
N LEU A 4 -6.64 6.10 -16.00
CA LEU A 4 -7.49 7.27 -15.66
C LEU A 4 -8.21 7.09 -14.33
N ILE A 5 -8.74 5.88 -14.07
CA ILE A 5 -9.35 5.53 -12.78
C ILE A 5 -8.28 5.60 -11.68
N THR A 6 -7.08 5.07 -11.93
CA THR A 6 -5.94 5.19 -10.99
C THR A 6 -5.56 6.65 -10.74
N ALA A 7 -5.49 7.49 -11.76
CA ALA A 7 -5.18 8.92 -11.62
C ALA A 7 -6.26 9.68 -10.81
N PHE A 8 -7.53 9.39 -11.04
CA PHE A 8 -8.63 10.04 -10.31
C PHE A 8 -8.68 9.64 -8.83
N ILE A 9 -8.43 8.35 -8.52
CA ILE A 9 -8.25 7.88 -7.14
C ILE A 9 -7.06 8.58 -6.48
N PHE A 10 -5.94 8.72 -7.19
CA PHE A 10 -4.74 9.39 -6.67
C PHE A 10 -4.98 10.89 -6.39
N LEU A 11 -5.64 11.60 -7.30
CA LEU A 11 -6.04 13.01 -7.12
C LEU A 11 -7.05 13.22 -5.98
N PHE A 12 -7.98 12.28 -5.79
CA PHE A 12 -8.93 12.33 -4.67
C PHE A 12 -8.21 12.14 -3.33
N CYS A 13 -7.23 11.23 -3.25
CA CYS A 13 -6.44 10.98 -2.03
C CYS A 13 -5.60 12.17 -1.56
N ILE A 14 -5.12 13.04 -2.47
CA ILE A 14 -4.22 14.17 -2.12
C ILE A 14 -4.95 15.24 -1.27
N ASN A 15 -6.27 15.36 -1.38
CA ASN A 15 -7.05 16.44 -0.76
C ASN A 15 -7.71 16.07 0.59
N ILE A 16 -7.43 14.88 1.13
CA ILE A 16 -8.17 14.33 2.30
C ILE A 16 -7.66 14.89 3.66
N PHE A 17 -6.56 15.65 3.68
CA PHE A 17 -5.86 16.05 4.91
C PHE A 17 -6.54 17.13 5.79
N TYR A 18 -7.73 17.61 5.45
CA TYR A 18 -8.46 18.64 6.21
C TYR A 18 -9.77 18.14 6.89
N ALA A 19 -9.87 16.84 7.17
CA ALA A 19 -11.00 16.30 7.93
C ALA A 19 -10.86 16.59 9.44
N GLN A 20 -11.83 17.31 10.01
CA GLN A 20 -11.83 17.72 11.41
C GLN A 20 -11.85 16.52 12.38
N GLN A 21 -10.95 16.52 13.38
CA GLN A 21 -10.99 15.59 14.50
C GLN A 21 -12.23 15.88 15.37
N ASN A 22 -13.26 15.05 15.27
CA ASN A 22 -14.37 15.05 16.21
C ASN A 22 -15.01 13.65 16.29
N THR A 23 -14.99 13.07 17.50
CA THR A 23 -15.66 11.81 17.81
C THR A 23 -17.16 12.03 17.96
N TYR A 24 -17.92 11.76 16.90
CA TYR A 24 -19.38 11.76 16.93
C TYR A 24 -19.94 10.35 16.99
N GLU A 25 -20.94 10.13 17.85
CA GLU A 25 -21.80 8.95 17.75
C GLU A 25 -22.70 9.07 16.51
N THR A 26 -22.33 8.39 15.43
CA THR A 26 -23.18 8.31 14.23
C THR A 26 -24.32 7.33 14.48
N GLY A 27 -25.56 7.76 14.25
CA GLY A 27 -26.72 6.88 14.42
C GLY A 27 -26.72 5.70 13.44
N ARG A 28 -27.31 4.58 13.88
CA ARG A 28 -27.19 3.27 13.21
C ARG A 28 -27.85 3.14 11.83
N VAL A 29 -28.62 4.14 11.39
CA VAL A 29 -29.31 4.10 10.08
C VAL A 29 -28.73 5.20 9.19
N LYS A 30 -28.37 4.83 7.96
CA LYS A 30 -27.87 5.77 6.96
C LYS A 30 -28.63 5.58 5.66
N PHE A 31 -28.90 6.69 4.98
CA PHE A 31 -29.40 6.67 3.61
C PHE A 31 -28.32 7.17 2.68
N GLY A 32 -28.12 6.51 1.55
CA GLY A 32 -27.22 6.96 0.50
C GLY A 32 -27.93 7.18 -0.82
N LEU A 33 -27.46 8.16 -1.58
CA LEU A 33 -27.73 8.29 -3.01
C LEU A 33 -26.40 8.22 -3.74
N ASN A 34 -26.31 7.48 -4.85
CA ASN A 34 -25.09 7.43 -5.65
C ASN A 34 -25.37 7.67 -7.13
N ILE A 35 -24.39 8.23 -7.83
CA ILE A 35 -24.41 8.45 -9.28
C ILE A 35 -23.02 8.17 -9.84
N GLY A 36 -22.95 7.58 -11.02
CA GLY A 36 -21.69 7.08 -11.55
C GLY A 36 -21.75 6.59 -12.99
N THR A 37 -20.68 5.92 -13.39
CA THR A 37 -20.54 5.30 -14.70
C THR A 37 -20.68 3.78 -14.60
N THR A 38 -21.40 3.20 -15.56
CA THR A 38 -21.57 1.76 -15.71
C THR A 38 -20.91 1.27 -17.00
N PHE A 39 -20.24 0.12 -16.93
CA PHE A 39 -19.55 -0.51 -18.07
C PHE A 39 -19.55 -2.03 -17.89
N GLN A 40 -19.45 -2.79 -18.98
CA GLN A 40 -19.49 -4.26 -18.95
C GLN A 40 -18.11 -4.89 -19.18
N SER A 41 -18.02 -6.19 -18.98
CA SER A 41 -16.89 -7.06 -19.32
C SER A 41 -17.52 -8.41 -19.68
N THR A 42 -17.73 -8.60 -20.98
CA THR A 42 -18.55 -9.64 -21.62
C THR A 42 -17.90 -10.02 -22.95
N ASP A 43 -18.52 -10.91 -23.73
CA ASP A 43 -18.04 -11.31 -25.06
C ASP A 43 -17.93 -10.13 -26.05
N ILE A 44 -18.83 -9.14 -25.97
CA ILE A 44 -18.81 -7.92 -26.78
C ILE A 44 -17.91 -6.84 -26.12
N SER A 45 -16.84 -6.41 -26.80
CA SER A 45 -15.87 -5.47 -26.20
C SER A 45 -16.50 -4.13 -25.79
N THR A 46 -16.21 -3.68 -24.57
CA THR A 46 -16.74 -2.42 -24.02
C THR A 46 -15.83 -1.25 -24.31
N ASN A 47 -16.40 -0.16 -24.83
CA ASN A 47 -15.65 1.07 -25.15
C ASN A 47 -16.39 2.37 -24.82
N LEU A 48 -17.65 2.27 -24.37
CA LEU A 48 -18.54 3.37 -24.04
C LEU A 48 -19.03 3.20 -22.59
N PHE A 49 -19.01 4.29 -21.81
CA PHE A 49 -19.56 4.31 -20.46
C PHE A 49 -21.02 4.73 -20.52
N GLY A 50 -21.90 4.00 -19.83
CA GLY A 50 -23.24 4.49 -19.52
C GLY A 50 -23.30 5.20 -18.18
N LEU A 51 -24.45 5.81 -17.90
CA LEU A 51 -24.74 6.41 -16.61
C LEU A 51 -25.50 5.40 -15.74
N GLY A 52 -25.14 5.36 -14.47
CA GLY A 52 -25.88 4.65 -13.43
C GLY A 52 -26.16 5.55 -12.24
N TYR A 53 -27.24 5.25 -11.52
CA TYR A 53 -27.61 5.91 -10.28
C TYR A 53 -28.33 4.92 -9.36
N GLY A 54 -28.20 5.12 -8.06
CA GLY A 54 -28.74 4.21 -7.06
C GLY A 54 -29.06 4.87 -5.74
N ALA A 55 -29.76 4.12 -4.91
CA ALA A 55 -30.12 4.50 -3.55
C ALA A 55 -29.76 3.35 -2.61
N THR A 56 -29.28 3.69 -1.42
CA THR A 56 -28.90 2.72 -0.39
C THR A 56 -29.59 3.03 0.93
N ILE A 57 -29.90 1.97 1.68
CA ILE A 57 -30.23 2.03 3.09
C ILE A 57 -29.26 1.13 3.83
N GLU A 58 -28.53 1.68 4.80
CA GLU A 58 -27.54 0.96 5.59
C GLU A 58 -27.99 0.92 7.06
N TYR A 59 -27.87 -0.25 7.67
CA TYR A 59 -28.00 -0.46 9.10
C TYR A 59 -26.67 -0.93 9.69
N ALA A 60 -26.08 -0.13 10.57
CA ALA A 60 -24.89 -0.47 11.32
C ALA A 60 -25.22 -1.49 12.43
N VAL A 61 -24.63 -2.67 12.32
CA VAL A 61 -24.73 -3.76 13.29
C VAL A 61 -23.70 -3.56 14.40
N ILE A 62 -22.46 -3.24 14.02
CA ILE A 62 -21.34 -2.92 14.90
C ILE A 62 -20.69 -1.64 14.39
N GLU A 63 -20.87 -0.53 15.09
CA GLU A 63 -20.21 0.75 14.78
C GLU A 63 -20.14 1.55 16.09
N ASN A 64 -19.08 1.32 16.87
CA ASN A 64 -18.82 2.02 18.13
C ASN A 64 -17.45 2.71 18.06
N SER A 65 -17.25 3.80 18.78
CA SER A 65 -16.02 4.62 18.68
C SER A 65 -14.72 3.86 18.99
N TYR A 66 -14.81 2.75 19.73
CA TYR A 66 -13.68 1.92 20.18
C TYR A 66 -13.35 0.75 19.23
N SER A 67 -14.23 0.39 18.30
CA SER A 67 -14.02 -0.78 17.43
C SER A 67 -13.17 -0.45 16.21
N PHE A 68 -12.08 -1.19 16.01
CA PHE A 68 -11.21 -1.03 14.85
C PHE A 68 -11.99 -1.19 13.54
N PHE A 69 -12.74 -2.29 13.45
CA PHE A 69 -13.69 -2.55 12.36
C PHE A 69 -15.13 -2.24 12.77
N GLY A 70 -15.93 -1.88 11.78
CA GLY A 70 -17.39 -1.81 11.86
C GLY A 70 -18.04 -2.76 10.87
N VAL A 71 -19.23 -3.25 11.20
CA VAL A 71 -20.02 -4.15 10.36
C VAL A 71 -21.39 -3.54 10.13
N SER A 72 -21.80 -3.43 8.87
CA SER A 72 -23.12 -2.91 8.48
C SER A 72 -23.77 -3.82 7.45
N MET A 73 -25.11 -3.82 7.43
CA MET A 73 -25.92 -4.44 6.38
C MET A 73 -26.51 -3.34 5.50
N ARG A 74 -26.43 -3.49 4.18
CA ARG A 74 -26.92 -2.49 3.21
C ARG A 74 -27.88 -3.12 2.21
N GLY A 75 -29.05 -2.52 2.05
CA GLY A 75 -29.88 -2.69 0.87
C GLY A 75 -29.51 -1.64 -0.19
N GLN A 76 -29.38 -2.04 -1.45
CA GLN A 76 -29.11 -1.14 -2.56
C GLN A 76 -30.11 -1.38 -3.70
N PHE A 77 -30.65 -0.29 -4.24
CA PHE A 77 -31.23 -0.24 -5.58
C PHE A 77 -30.24 0.46 -6.51
N LEU A 78 -30.03 -0.08 -7.72
CA LEU A 78 -29.16 0.50 -8.74
C LEU A 78 -29.85 0.41 -10.12
N ARG A 79 -30.01 1.54 -10.79
CA ARG A 79 -30.38 1.63 -12.21
C ARG A 79 -29.11 1.93 -13.00
N GLY A 80 -28.87 1.20 -14.09
CA GLY A 80 -27.68 1.45 -14.92
C GLY A 80 -27.89 1.11 -16.39
N ARG A 81 -26.89 1.46 -17.19
CA ARG A 81 -26.82 1.09 -18.60
C ARG A 81 -25.39 0.78 -19.03
N THR A 82 -25.15 -0.34 -19.69
CA THR A 82 -23.86 -0.66 -20.31
C THR A 82 -23.97 -0.64 -21.83
N TYR A 83 -22.82 -0.50 -22.49
CA TYR A 83 -22.70 -0.48 -23.93
C TYR A 83 -21.52 -1.35 -24.38
N GLY A 84 -21.78 -2.34 -25.22
CA GLY A 84 -20.75 -3.07 -25.96
C GLY A 84 -20.69 -2.58 -27.40
N ASP A 85 -19.48 -2.50 -27.94
CA ASP A 85 -19.17 -2.09 -29.30
C ASP A 85 -17.95 -2.89 -29.78
N GLU A 86 -18.20 -3.95 -30.53
CA GLU A 86 -17.17 -4.84 -31.04
C GLU A 86 -16.55 -4.27 -32.33
N TYR A 87 -15.22 -4.30 -32.39
CA TYR A 87 -14.43 -3.77 -33.51
C TYR A 87 -13.87 -4.89 -34.40
N GLN A 88 -14.13 -6.16 -34.04
CA GLN A 88 -13.85 -7.33 -34.86
C GLN A 88 -15.11 -7.80 -35.58
N ILE A 89 -14.95 -8.35 -36.78
CA ILE A 89 -16.04 -9.05 -37.47
C ILE A 89 -16.42 -10.29 -36.66
N HIS A 90 -17.72 -10.45 -36.40
CA HIS A 90 -18.29 -11.62 -35.73
C HIS A 90 -18.07 -12.88 -36.55
N SER A 91 -17.72 -13.97 -35.87
CA SER A 91 -17.47 -15.27 -36.50
C SER A 91 -18.15 -16.36 -35.69
N GLY A 92 -19.24 -16.94 -36.21
CA GLY A 92 -19.95 -18.05 -35.56
C GLY A 92 -21.46 -17.81 -35.48
N SER A 93 -22.15 -18.61 -34.66
CA SER A 93 -23.60 -18.47 -34.47
C SER A 93 -23.97 -17.13 -33.85
N ILE A 94 -25.07 -16.54 -34.31
CA ILE A 94 -25.67 -15.33 -33.74
C ILE A 94 -26.80 -15.77 -32.79
N SER A 95 -26.63 -15.52 -31.49
CA SER A 95 -27.58 -15.98 -30.46
C SER A 95 -28.82 -15.10 -30.31
N ASN A 96 -28.84 -13.94 -30.96
CA ASN A 96 -29.96 -13.01 -30.94
C ASN A 96 -30.92 -13.25 -32.12
N ASN A 97 -32.14 -13.68 -31.83
CA ASN A 97 -33.14 -14.03 -32.83
C ASN A 97 -33.69 -12.85 -33.63
N THR A 98 -33.47 -11.59 -33.21
CA THR A 98 -33.84 -10.43 -34.02
C THR A 98 -32.88 -10.16 -35.18
N ILE A 99 -31.65 -10.69 -35.15
CA ILE A 99 -30.60 -10.43 -36.15
C ILE A 99 -30.05 -11.69 -36.85
N ASN A 100 -30.67 -12.86 -36.65
CA ASN A 100 -30.24 -14.15 -37.22
C ASN A 100 -31.29 -14.79 -38.16
N GLY A 101 -32.26 -14.01 -38.64
CA GLY A 101 -33.31 -14.48 -39.53
C GLY A 101 -34.47 -15.25 -38.88
N ILE A 102 -34.37 -15.68 -37.61
CA ILE A 102 -35.43 -16.48 -36.95
C ILE A 102 -36.70 -15.67 -36.71
N ASN A 103 -36.61 -14.45 -36.17
CA ASN A 103 -37.80 -13.63 -35.92
C ASN A 103 -38.29 -12.92 -37.20
N ASN A 104 -37.37 -12.51 -38.08
CA ASN A 104 -37.68 -11.89 -39.36
C ASN A 104 -36.52 -12.11 -40.36
N ILE A 105 -36.84 -12.59 -41.56
CA ILE A 105 -35.86 -12.85 -42.62
C ILE A 105 -35.23 -11.56 -43.18
N SER A 106 -35.89 -10.40 -43.07
CA SER A 106 -35.32 -9.13 -43.53
C SER A 106 -34.24 -8.57 -42.60
N SER A 107 -34.03 -9.21 -41.43
CA SER A 107 -32.98 -8.86 -40.47
C SER A 107 -32.00 -10.01 -40.24
N ASP A 108 -31.67 -10.80 -41.28
CA ASP A 108 -30.72 -11.90 -41.17
C ASP A 108 -29.26 -11.48 -41.47
N TYR A 109 -28.41 -11.43 -40.44
CA TYR A 109 -26.95 -11.28 -40.59
C TYR A 109 -26.17 -12.60 -40.65
N SER A 110 -26.83 -13.77 -40.59
CA SER A 110 -26.14 -15.07 -40.43
C SER A 110 -25.15 -15.42 -41.54
N ASN A 111 -25.27 -14.77 -42.70
CA ASN A 111 -24.39 -14.94 -43.86
C ASN A 111 -23.75 -13.62 -44.34
N LEU A 112 -23.77 -12.57 -43.53
CA LEU A 112 -23.25 -11.24 -43.84
C LEU A 112 -22.14 -10.85 -42.84
N PRO A 113 -21.22 -9.93 -43.22
CA PRO A 113 -20.33 -9.30 -42.24
C PRO A 113 -21.16 -8.63 -41.15
N LEU A 114 -20.81 -8.87 -39.89
CA LEU A 114 -21.51 -8.32 -38.73
C LEU A 114 -20.48 -7.84 -37.71
N PHE A 115 -20.68 -6.64 -37.18
CA PHE A 115 -19.98 -6.15 -35.99
C PHE A 115 -21.00 -6.05 -34.87
N LEU A 116 -20.78 -6.81 -33.80
CA LEU A 116 -21.70 -6.85 -32.66
C LEU A 116 -21.68 -5.55 -31.87
N ASN A 117 -22.83 -5.16 -31.35
CA ASN A 117 -22.98 -4.12 -30.35
C ASN A 117 -24.16 -4.45 -29.45
N ASN A 118 -24.20 -3.84 -28.28
CA ASN A 118 -25.35 -3.93 -27.39
C ASN A 118 -25.49 -2.68 -26.52
N ARG A 119 -26.73 -2.39 -26.13
CA ARG A 119 -27.10 -1.47 -25.05
C ARG A 119 -27.89 -2.26 -24.04
N THR A 120 -27.36 -2.45 -22.84
CA THR A 120 -28.05 -3.20 -21.78
C THR A 120 -28.48 -2.25 -20.68
N THR A 121 -29.79 -2.06 -20.52
CA THR A 121 -30.37 -1.27 -19.42
C THR A 121 -30.81 -2.21 -18.31
N PHE A 122 -30.40 -1.96 -17.07
CA PHE A 122 -30.67 -2.86 -15.94
C PHE A 122 -31.16 -2.14 -14.67
N ASN A 123 -31.87 -2.91 -13.84
CA ASN A 123 -32.30 -2.57 -12.49
C ASN A 123 -31.81 -3.68 -11.54
N GLU A 124 -30.95 -3.35 -10.59
CA GLU A 124 -30.44 -4.29 -9.59
C GLU A 124 -31.04 -3.96 -8.22
N LEU A 125 -31.53 -4.99 -7.51
CA LEU A 125 -31.89 -4.93 -6.09
C LEU A 125 -30.99 -5.90 -5.33
N ALA A 126 -30.11 -5.38 -4.48
CA ALA A 126 -29.08 -6.16 -3.77
C ALA A 126 -29.10 -5.96 -2.25
N PHE A 127 -28.62 -6.97 -1.55
CA PHE A 127 -28.33 -6.95 -0.11
C PHE A 127 -26.86 -7.32 0.13
N GLU A 128 -26.18 -6.49 0.90
CA GLU A 128 -24.72 -6.44 0.99
C GLU A 128 -24.26 -6.34 2.46
N ALA A 129 -23.30 -7.16 2.84
CA ALA A 129 -22.57 -7.03 4.10
C ALA A 129 -21.35 -6.13 3.88
N ILE A 130 -21.17 -5.13 4.75
CA ILE A 130 -20.10 -4.13 4.67
C ILE A 130 -19.17 -4.27 5.87
N LEU A 131 -17.88 -4.39 5.59
CA LEU A 131 -16.79 -4.25 6.56
C LEU A 131 -16.18 -2.84 6.43
N LYS A 132 -16.14 -2.10 7.54
CA LYS A 132 -15.67 -0.71 7.60
C LYS A 132 -14.44 -0.58 8.47
N PHE A 133 -13.51 0.30 8.11
CA PHE A 133 -12.43 0.73 8.97
C PHE A 133 -12.95 1.81 9.91
N ASN A 134 -13.74 1.37 10.90
CA ASN A 134 -14.54 2.24 11.73
C ASN A 134 -13.71 3.17 12.62
N LYS A 135 -12.57 2.73 13.13
CA LYS A 135 -11.65 3.60 13.89
C LYS A 135 -11.08 4.75 13.05
N LEU A 136 -10.77 4.49 11.77
CA LEU A 136 -10.33 5.52 10.83
C LEU A 136 -11.45 6.55 10.57
N TYR A 137 -12.70 6.09 10.45
CA TYR A 137 -13.87 6.94 10.27
C TYR A 137 -14.27 7.71 11.54
N SER A 138 -14.14 7.12 12.73
CA SER A 138 -14.50 7.76 13.99
C SER A 138 -13.50 8.83 14.42
N GLN A 139 -12.20 8.60 14.21
CA GLN A 139 -11.12 9.53 14.62
C GLN A 139 -10.80 10.59 13.56
N HIS A 140 -10.74 10.21 12.29
CA HIS A 140 -10.27 11.08 11.20
C HIS A 140 -11.36 11.42 10.16
N GLY A 141 -12.59 10.93 10.32
CA GLY A 141 -13.66 11.12 9.34
C GLY A 141 -13.44 10.38 8.01
N ILE A 142 -12.35 9.63 7.84
CA ILE A 142 -12.03 8.90 6.60
C ILE A 142 -12.69 7.52 6.66
N LEU A 143 -13.66 7.29 5.78
CA LEU A 143 -14.36 6.02 5.65
C LEU A 143 -13.66 5.15 4.60
N PHE A 144 -13.05 4.04 4.98
CA PHE A 144 -12.68 2.98 4.03
C PHE A 144 -13.52 1.74 4.31
N TYR A 145 -14.04 1.09 3.27
CA TYR A 145 -14.92 -0.07 3.39
C TYR A 145 -14.84 -1.03 2.22
N LEU A 146 -15.10 -2.30 2.53
CA LEU A 146 -15.26 -3.41 1.59
C LEU A 146 -16.68 -3.95 1.75
N PHE A 147 -17.29 -4.42 0.66
CA PHE A 147 -18.60 -5.06 0.73
C PHE A 147 -18.70 -6.27 -0.21
N LEU A 148 -19.48 -7.25 0.23
CA LEU A 148 -19.89 -8.41 -0.55
C LEU A 148 -21.38 -8.64 -0.37
N GLY A 149 -22.04 -9.18 -1.39
CA GLY A 149 -23.47 -9.39 -1.33
C GLY A 149 -24.02 -10.14 -2.53
N GLY A 150 -25.34 -10.03 -2.68
CA GLY A 150 -26.03 -10.55 -3.83
C GLY A 150 -27.41 -9.95 -3.97
N GLY A 151 -27.93 -9.99 -5.18
CA GLY A 151 -29.19 -9.40 -5.56
C GLY A 151 -29.84 -10.08 -6.74
N VAL A 152 -30.86 -9.43 -7.28
CA VAL A 152 -31.49 -9.78 -8.55
C VAL A 152 -31.38 -8.58 -9.48
N SER A 153 -30.90 -8.83 -10.70
CA SER A 153 -30.90 -7.88 -11.80
C SER A 153 -32.03 -8.21 -12.76
N ASP A 154 -32.90 -7.24 -13.05
CA ASP A 154 -33.76 -7.23 -14.24
C ASP A 154 -33.07 -6.41 -15.32
N TYR A 155 -32.85 -6.99 -16.51
CA TYR A 155 -32.15 -6.34 -17.61
C TYR A 155 -32.87 -6.52 -18.96
N ILE A 156 -32.75 -5.50 -19.81
CA ILE A 156 -33.17 -5.50 -21.20
C ILE A 156 -31.95 -5.13 -22.03
N THR A 157 -31.66 -5.97 -23.02
CA THR A 157 -30.57 -5.78 -23.97
C THR A 157 -31.13 -5.41 -25.33
N GLU A 158 -30.53 -4.44 -25.99
CA GLU A 158 -30.92 -3.89 -27.29
C GLU A 158 -29.68 -3.89 -28.20
N THR A 159 -29.85 -4.00 -29.52
CA THR A 159 -28.77 -3.93 -30.51
C THR A 159 -29.13 -2.89 -31.58
N ASP A 160 -28.12 -2.24 -32.14
CA ASP A 160 -28.20 -1.22 -33.19
C ASP A 160 -27.68 -1.86 -34.48
N GLN A 161 -28.60 -2.47 -35.23
CA GLN A 161 -28.26 -3.30 -36.39
C GLN A 161 -29.18 -3.04 -37.59
N LEU A 162 -30.21 -2.20 -37.42
CA LEU A 162 -31.09 -1.73 -38.47
C LEU A 162 -31.06 -0.20 -38.47
N ASN A 163 -31.01 0.42 -39.64
CA ASN A 163 -31.20 1.87 -39.74
C ASN A 163 -32.67 2.26 -39.46
N GLN A 164 -32.92 3.57 -39.33
CA GLN A 164 -34.26 4.18 -39.16
C GLN A 164 -35.39 3.69 -40.09
N THR A 165 -35.07 3.03 -41.22
CA THR A 165 -36.06 2.45 -42.16
C THR A 165 -36.27 0.95 -42.01
N GLY A 166 -35.61 0.31 -41.03
CA GLY A 166 -35.68 -1.14 -40.77
C GLY A 166 -34.80 -1.99 -41.69
N ASN A 167 -33.85 -1.37 -42.41
CA ASN A 167 -32.93 -2.06 -43.32
C ASN A 167 -31.58 -2.32 -42.62
N LEU A 168 -30.90 -3.41 -43.00
CA LEU A 168 -29.57 -3.76 -42.49
C LEU A 168 -28.51 -2.68 -42.82
N TYR A 169 -27.52 -2.54 -41.94
CA TYR A 169 -26.30 -1.80 -42.24
C TYR A 169 -25.38 -2.63 -43.14
N ASP A 170 -24.78 -1.96 -44.14
CA ASP A 170 -23.80 -2.60 -45.03
C ASP A 170 -22.39 -2.52 -44.44
N TYR A 171 -22.07 -3.48 -43.57
CA TYR A 171 -20.74 -3.64 -42.98
C TYR A 171 -19.65 -4.08 -43.97
N SER A 172 -19.98 -4.39 -45.25
CA SER A 172 -18.95 -4.68 -46.26
C SER A 172 -18.11 -3.45 -46.64
N THR A 173 -18.60 -2.26 -46.29
CA THR A 173 -17.95 -0.96 -46.53
C THR A 173 -16.85 -0.62 -45.50
N ILE A 174 -16.68 -1.40 -44.43
CA ILE A 174 -15.75 -1.11 -43.33
C ILE A 174 -14.32 -1.55 -43.68
N GLU A 175 -13.38 -0.60 -43.72
CA GLU A 175 -11.96 -0.87 -43.90
C GLU A 175 -11.31 -1.36 -42.60
N LEU A 176 -10.75 -2.58 -42.63
CA LEU A 176 -10.13 -3.25 -41.49
C LEU A 176 -8.70 -2.74 -41.19
N THR A 177 -8.59 -1.46 -40.83
CA THR A 177 -7.32 -0.78 -40.54
C THR A 177 -6.97 -0.83 -39.04
N THR A 178 -7.08 0.28 -38.30
CA THR A 178 -6.81 0.29 -36.85
C THR A 178 -8.09 0.16 -36.04
N LYS A 179 -7.99 -0.29 -34.77
CA LYS A 179 -9.13 -0.33 -33.83
C LYS A 179 -9.82 1.02 -33.64
N SER A 180 -9.12 2.14 -33.85
CA SER A 180 -9.72 3.48 -33.75
C SER A 180 -10.51 3.81 -35.01
N ASP A 181 -9.93 3.54 -36.19
CA ASP A 181 -10.51 3.88 -37.48
C ASP A 181 -11.74 3.02 -37.80
N ILE A 182 -11.68 1.71 -37.49
CA ILE A 182 -12.81 0.79 -37.63
C ILE A 182 -14.01 1.30 -36.83
N LYS A 183 -13.80 1.71 -35.58
CA LYS A 183 -14.88 2.24 -34.74
C LYS A 183 -15.42 3.59 -35.19
N ASN A 184 -14.55 4.47 -35.70
CA ASN A 184 -15.00 5.73 -36.27
C ASN A 184 -15.92 5.46 -37.48
N GLN A 185 -15.56 4.50 -38.34
CA GLN A 185 -16.42 4.05 -39.44
C GLN A 185 -17.74 3.44 -38.94
N LEU A 186 -17.69 2.52 -37.96
CA LEU A 186 -18.90 1.92 -37.37
C LEU A 186 -19.82 2.97 -36.71
N THR A 187 -19.25 3.97 -36.04
CA THR A 187 -19.98 5.08 -35.40
C THR A 187 -20.61 6.03 -36.41
N ASN A 188 -20.00 6.17 -37.59
CA ASN A 188 -20.54 6.98 -38.70
C ASN A 188 -21.59 6.22 -39.53
N LEU A 189 -21.52 4.88 -39.56
CA LEU A 189 -22.45 4.02 -40.29
C LEU A 189 -23.76 3.79 -39.52
N ARG A 190 -23.65 3.58 -38.20
CA ARG A 190 -24.78 3.33 -37.29
C ARG A 190 -25.42 4.62 -36.80
N ASP A 191 -26.71 4.57 -36.45
CA ASP A 191 -27.46 5.74 -35.96
C ASP A 191 -27.55 5.87 -34.43
N GLY A 192 -27.10 4.86 -33.68
CA GLY A 192 -27.05 4.88 -32.22
C GLY A 192 -28.40 4.70 -31.54
N THR A 193 -29.46 4.34 -32.26
CA THR A 193 -30.82 4.26 -31.69
C THR A 193 -31.04 2.99 -30.85
N TYR A 194 -30.38 1.87 -31.18
CA TYR A 194 -30.58 0.54 -30.60
C TYR A 194 -32.06 0.16 -30.56
N GLU A 195 -32.62 0.12 -31.76
CA GLU A 195 -34.01 -0.15 -32.13
C GLU A 195 -34.45 -1.60 -31.93
N SER A 196 -33.49 -2.54 -31.88
CA SER A 196 -33.75 -3.98 -31.91
C SER A 196 -33.57 -4.63 -30.54
N ASN A 197 -34.65 -4.87 -29.80
CA ASN A 197 -34.62 -5.67 -28.57
C ASN A 197 -33.99 -7.06 -28.81
N PHE A 198 -33.12 -7.49 -27.91
CA PHE A 198 -32.57 -8.84 -27.88
C PHE A 198 -33.69 -9.88 -27.66
N SER A 199 -33.61 -11.00 -28.37
CA SER A 199 -34.60 -12.08 -28.29
C SER A 199 -33.94 -13.44 -28.33
N ASN A 200 -34.13 -14.27 -27.31
CA ASN A 200 -33.76 -15.69 -27.35
C ASN A 200 -34.70 -16.49 -26.41
N PRO A 201 -35.28 -17.62 -26.84
CA PRO A 201 -36.18 -18.44 -26.00
C PRO A 201 -35.59 -18.95 -24.69
N ASN A 202 -34.26 -19.06 -24.61
CA ASN A 202 -33.54 -19.54 -23.43
C ASN A 202 -33.08 -18.42 -22.49
N SER A 203 -33.19 -17.15 -22.91
CA SER A 203 -32.83 -16.00 -22.08
C SER A 203 -33.98 -15.61 -21.15
N LYS A 204 -33.61 -15.02 -20.01
CA LYS A 204 -34.52 -14.47 -19.00
C LYS A 204 -34.03 -13.08 -18.63
N SER A 205 -34.93 -12.10 -18.54
CA SER A 205 -34.60 -10.73 -18.12
C SER A 205 -34.13 -10.67 -16.66
N PHE A 206 -34.49 -11.66 -15.83
CA PHE A 206 -34.07 -11.75 -14.43
C PHE A 206 -32.86 -12.69 -14.25
N ALA A 207 -31.80 -12.17 -13.65
CA ALA A 207 -30.62 -12.93 -13.23
C ALA A 207 -30.35 -12.74 -11.73
N PHE A 208 -29.98 -13.82 -11.03
CA PHE A 208 -29.33 -13.69 -9.72
C PHE A 208 -27.94 -13.06 -9.92
N THR A 209 -27.53 -12.16 -9.04
CA THR A 209 -26.35 -11.32 -9.24
C THR A 209 -25.56 -11.21 -7.94
N PRO A 210 -24.54 -12.06 -7.72
CA PRO A 210 -23.51 -11.83 -6.71
C PRO A 210 -22.79 -10.50 -6.95
N THR A 211 -22.42 -9.82 -5.86
CA THR A 211 -21.76 -8.51 -5.90
C THR A 211 -20.57 -8.46 -4.96
N ILE A 212 -19.53 -7.72 -5.37
CA ILE A 212 -18.39 -7.38 -4.54
C ILE A 212 -17.94 -5.96 -4.86
N GLY A 213 -17.45 -5.22 -3.88
CA GLY A 213 -16.91 -3.90 -4.12
C GLY A 213 -16.16 -3.31 -2.93
N LEU A 214 -15.68 -2.10 -3.16
CA LEU A 214 -14.94 -1.31 -2.20
C LEU A 214 -15.31 0.17 -2.33
N GLY A 215 -15.12 0.92 -1.27
CA GLY A 215 -15.26 2.37 -1.30
C GLY A 215 -14.35 3.08 -0.31
N ILE A 216 -14.06 4.34 -0.65
CA ILE A 216 -13.34 5.30 0.18
C ILE A 216 -14.17 6.58 0.25
N GLY A 217 -14.25 7.23 1.41
CA GLY A 217 -15.04 8.43 1.59
C GLY A 217 -14.53 9.31 2.71
N VAL A 218 -15.06 10.52 2.75
CA VAL A 218 -14.69 11.57 3.71
C VAL A 218 -15.95 12.14 4.33
N ARG A 219 -15.98 12.19 5.65
CA ARG A 219 -17.02 12.88 6.42
C ARG A 219 -16.83 14.39 6.24
N VAL A 220 -17.80 15.02 5.57
CA VAL A 220 -17.81 16.48 5.32
C VAL A 220 -18.68 17.23 6.33
N ALA A 221 -19.59 16.53 7.02
CA ALA A 221 -20.32 17.02 8.19
C ALA A 221 -20.68 15.84 9.11
N PRO A 222 -21.05 16.04 10.40
CA PRO A 222 -21.39 14.94 11.31
C PRO A 222 -22.49 14.00 10.78
N PHE A 223 -23.43 14.57 10.02
CA PHE A 223 -24.53 13.86 9.37
C PHE A 223 -24.26 13.49 7.90
N PHE A 224 -23.13 13.86 7.29
CA PHE A 224 -22.93 13.76 5.85
C PHE A 224 -21.51 13.30 5.46
N THR A 225 -21.44 12.28 4.61
CA THR A 225 -20.20 11.68 4.09
C THR A 225 -20.28 11.54 2.57
N ILE A 226 -19.23 11.96 1.87
CA ILE A 226 -19.10 11.74 0.43
C ILE A 226 -18.17 10.55 0.23
N ALA A 227 -18.58 9.56 -0.56
CA ALA A 227 -17.81 8.36 -0.84
C ALA A 227 -17.60 8.17 -2.36
N PHE A 228 -16.50 7.54 -2.74
CA PHE A 228 -16.25 6.98 -4.05
C PHE A 228 -16.29 5.46 -3.93
N GLU A 229 -17.15 4.81 -4.71
CA GLU A 229 -17.43 3.38 -4.63
C GLU A 229 -17.23 2.71 -5.99
N HIS A 230 -16.55 1.56 -6.00
CA HIS A 230 -16.47 0.69 -7.16
C HIS A 230 -17.09 -0.67 -6.82
N LYS A 231 -18.11 -1.05 -7.59
CA LYS A 231 -18.89 -2.28 -7.47
C LYS A 231 -18.75 -3.12 -8.72
N ILE A 232 -18.59 -4.42 -8.53
CA ILE A 232 -18.57 -5.46 -9.55
C ILE A 232 -19.77 -6.37 -9.30
N SER A 233 -20.63 -6.51 -10.31
CA SER A 233 -21.85 -7.32 -10.29
C SER A 233 -21.73 -8.43 -11.34
N LEU A 234 -21.97 -9.67 -10.93
CA LEU A 234 -21.78 -10.87 -11.75
C LEU A 234 -23.12 -11.53 -12.07
N PRO A 235 -23.96 -10.98 -12.97
CA PRO A 235 -25.24 -11.60 -13.32
C PRO A 235 -25.00 -13.05 -13.79
N GLN A 236 -25.72 -14.00 -13.20
CA GLN A 236 -25.60 -15.43 -13.50
C GLN A 236 -26.35 -15.77 -14.81
N THR A 237 -25.99 -15.06 -15.88
CA THR A 237 -26.50 -15.20 -17.24
C THR A 237 -25.35 -15.06 -18.24
N ASP A 238 -25.63 -15.43 -19.47
CA ASP A 238 -24.71 -15.51 -20.63
C ASP A 238 -25.50 -14.98 -21.84
N TYR A 239 -26.05 -13.79 -21.62
CA TYR A 239 -27.07 -13.10 -22.42
C TYR A 239 -27.18 -11.62 -22.02
N PHE A 240 -26.38 -11.13 -21.06
CA PHE A 240 -26.45 -9.75 -20.59
C PHE A 240 -26.02 -8.79 -21.69
N ASP A 241 -25.04 -9.15 -22.51
CA ASP A 241 -24.70 -8.42 -23.73
C ASP A 241 -25.48 -8.85 -24.98
N GLY A 242 -26.34 -9.86 -24.86
CA GLY A 242 -27.18 -10.36 -25.94
C GLY A 242 -26.48 -11.36 -26.87
N GLN A 243 -25.32 -11.92 -26.48
CA GLN A 243 -24.76 -13.13 -27.10
C GLN A 243 -24.56 -14.24 -26.05
N VAL A 244 -24.25 -15.44 -26.56
CA VAL A 244 -23.91 -16.62 -25.75
C VAL A 244 -22.45 -16.92 -26.05
N TYR A 245 -21.62 -17.07 -25.02
CA TYR A 245 -20.19 -17.26 -25.21
C TYR A 245 -19.82 -18.42 -26.11
N GLN A 246 -18.77 -18.17 -26.89
CA GLN A 246 -18.20 -19.13 -27.81
C GLN A 246 -16.93 -19.74 -27.18
N PRO A 247 -16.84 -21.08 -27.00
CA PRO A 247 -15.73 -21.75 -26.32
C PRO A 247 -14.32 -21.59 -26.93
N SER A 248 -14.16 -20.80 -27.99
CA SER A 248 -12.93 -20.66 -28.77
C SER A 248 -12.09 -19.42 -28.41
N ARG A 249 -12.59 -18.49 -27.57
CA ARG A 249 -11.92 -17.20 -27.31
C ARG A 249 -11.51 -16.93 -25.86
N ASP A 250 -12.20 -17.48 -24.84
CA ASP A 250 -11.95 -17.16 -23.42
C ASP A 250 -12.07 -18.38 -22.46
N PRO A 251 -11.56 -18.30 -21.22
CA PRO A 251 -11.60 -19.40 -20.24
C PRO A 251 -12.97 -19.58 -19.54
N ALA A 252 -13.26 -20.81 -19.14
CA ALA A 252 -14.62 -21.31 -18.91
C ALA A 252 -15.29 -20.99 -17.54
N PHE A 253 -15.28 -19.73 -17.05
CA PHE A 253 -15.97 -19.38 -15.79
C PHE A 253 -16.71 -18.03 -15.85
N ILE A 254 -18.04 -18.07 -15.62
CA ILE A 254 -19.04 -16.98 -15.47
C ILE A 254 -18.83 -15.77 -16.41
N LYS A 255 -19.66 -15.72 -17.47
CA LYS A 255 -19.36 -15.01 -18.71
C LYS A 255 -19.62 -13.50 -18.73
N ASP A 256 -20.71 -13.04 -18.12
CA ASP A 256 -21.06 -11.62 -18.14
C ASP A 256 -20.84 -10.93 -16.79
N ILE A 257 -20.10 -9.82 -16.80
CA ILE A 257 -19.87 -8.96 -15.63
C ILE A 257 -20.20 -7.52 -15.99
N TYR A 258 -20.84 -6.78 -15.08
CA TYR A 258 -20.91 -5.33 -15.16
C TYR A 258 -20.35 -4.64 -13.92
N HIS A 259 -19.86 -3.44 -14.14
CA HIS A 259 -19.15 -2.62 -13.15
C HIS A 259 -19.89 -1.31 -12.98
N TYR A 260 -19.88 -0.79 -11.76
CA TYR A 260 -20.41 0.52 -11.42
C TYR A 260 -19.39 1.28 -10.59
N THR A 261 -18.94 2.42 -11.10
CA THR A 261 -18.00 3.33 -10.42
C THR A 261 -18.73 4.62 -10.13
N SER A 262 -18.90 4.98 -8.85
CA SER A 262 -19.85 6.01 -8.43
C SER A 262 -19.32 6.93 -7.34
N ILE A 263 -19.90 8.13 -7.29
CA ILE A 263 -19.83 9.01 -6.13
C ILE A 263 -21.14 8.84 -5.37
N GLY A 264 -21.03 8.54 -4.08
CA GLY A 264 -22.12 8.36 -3.12
C GLY A 264 -22.18 9.49 -2.10
N PHE A 265 -23.41 9.87 -1.75
CA PHE A 265 -23.78 10.90 -0.80
C PHE A 265 -24.52 10.22 0.34
N ILE A 266 -23.85 10.03 1.48
CA ILE A 266 -24.30 9.20 2.60
C ILE A 266 -24.71 10.10 3.77
N PHE A 267 -25.97 10.00 4.20
CA PHE A 267 -26.58 10.77 5.27
C PHE A 267 -26.81 9.90 6.51
N ASN A 268 -26.23 10.27 7.65
CA ASN A 268 -26.41 9.58 8.93
C ASN A 268 -27.67 10.12 9.63
N LEU A 269 -28.61 9.26 10.05
CA LEU A 269 -29.73 9.69 10.90
C LEU A 269 -29.27 9.83 12.35
N ILE A 270 -29.25 11.06 12.86
CA ILE A 270 -28.96 11.35 14.26
C ILE A 270 -30.15 10.88 15.12
N LYS A 271 -29.92 9.92 16.02
CA LYS A 271 -30.79 9.72 17.19
C LYS A 271 -30.36 10.70 18.27
N ARG A 272 -31.30 11.46 18.84
CA ARG A 272 -31.09 12.28 20.04
C ARG A 272 -31.51 11.51 21.30
N ASN A 273 -30.89 11.88 22.43
CA ASN A 273 -31.06 11.40 23.80
C ASN A 273 -30.37 10.05 24.09
N HIS A 274 -29.60 9.86 25.16
CA HIS A 274 -29.40 10.69 26.38
C HIS A 274 -27.91 11.01 26.62
N TYR A 275 -27.62 12.21 27.17
CA TYR A 275 -26.48 12.38 28.06
C TYR A 275 -26.91 11.91 29.45
N GLU A 276 -26.29 10.84 29.97
CA GLU A 276 -26.10 10.71 31.42
C GLU A 276 -24.66 11.15 31.71
N THR A 277 -24.52 12.27 32.41
CA THR A 277 -23.24 12.69 32.98
C THR A 277 -22.95 11.83 34.20
N GLU A 278 -22.16 10.77 34.05
CA GLU A 278 -21.45 10.20 35.20
C GLU A 278 -20.41 11.21 35.68
N THR A 279 -20.66 11.78 36.86
CA THR A 279 -19.71 12.67 37.54
C THR A 279 -18.51 11.86 38.02
N TYR A 280 -17.38 11.97 37.32
CA TYR A 280 -16.11 11.46 37.81
C TYR A 280 -15.70 12.21 39.08
N ILE A 281 -15.71 11.52 40.22
CA ILE A 281 -15.16 12.03 41.47
C ILE A 281 -13.68 11.58 41.52
N PRO A 282 -12.69 12.51 41.49
CA PRO A 282 -11.29 12.13 41.62
C PRO A 282 -11.01 11.56 43.03
N PRO A 283 -10.18 10.51 43.15
CA PRO A 283 -9.81 9.96 44.45
C PRO A 283 -8.95 10.96 45.25
N PRO A 284 -9.10 11.03 46.60
CA PRO A 284 -8.43 12.03 47.41
C PRO A 284 -6.92 11.80 47.51
N THR A 285 -6.16 12.87 47.30
CA THR A 285 -4.72 12.93 47.55
C THR A 285 -4.41 12.85 49.04
N TYR A 286 -3.67 11.82 49.44
CA TYR A 286 -3.14 11.71 50.81
C TYR A 286 -1.80 12.43 50.93
N THR A 287 -1.78 13.54 51.66
CA THR A 287 -0.56 14.19 52.14
C THR A 287 -0.15 13.57 53.48
N THR A 288 1.07 13.02 53.56
CA THR A 288 1.67 12.57 54.83
C THR A 288 2.51 13.69 55.47
N PRO A 289 2.33 13.99 56.77
CA PRO A 289 2.95 15.15 57.41
C PRO A 289 4.36 14.90 57.95
N TYR A 290 5.17 15.95 57.95
CA TYR A 290 6.52 16.02 58.51
C TYR A 290 6.48 16.16 60.05
N PRO A 291 7.16 15.30 60.84
CA PRO A 291 7.23 15.45 62.31
C PRO A 291 8.32 16.45 62.77
N THR A 292 7.96 17.34 63.68
CA THR A 292 8.87 18.34 64.28
C THR A 292 9.74 17.76 65.39
N THR A 293 10.98 18.24 65.51
CA THR A 293 11.94 17.92 66.59
C THR A 293 11.62 18.58 67.93
N PRO A 294 12.02 17.93 69.05
CA PRO A 294 12.50 18.65 70.24
C PRO A 294 13.88 18.17 70.77
N ILE A 295 14.48 19.04 71.58
CA ILE A 295 15.90 19.12 72.02
C ILE A 295 16.19 18.25 73.27
N THR A 296 17.43 17.74 73.47
CA THR A 296 18.14 17.58 74.78
C THR A 296 19.65 17.26 74.59
N GLU A 297 20.51 17.60 75.56
CA GLU A 297 22.00 17.52 75.54
C GLU A 297 22.56 16.52 76.60
N ALA A 298 23.86 16.16 76.72
CA ALA A 298 25.08 16.57 76.00
C ALA A 298 26.07 15.42 75.63
N PRO A 299 27.22 15.11 76.31
CA PRO A 299 28.47 15.02 75.55
C PRO A 299 29.34 13.75 75.71
N THR A 300 30.14 13.41 74.68
CA THR A 300 31.52 12.89 74.79
C THR A 300 32.28 12.98 73.46
N GLU A 301 33.61 12.89 73.49
CA GLU A 301 34.51 13.31 72.40
C GLU A 301 34.94 12.19 71.42
N ASN A 302 35.21 12.60 70.16
CA ASN A 302 36.13 11.96 69.19
C ASN A 302 35.68 10.66 68.45
N PRO A 303 36.07 10.41 67.17
CA PRO A 303 36.55 11.32 66.11
C PRO A 303 35.57 11.40 64.91
N THR A 304 35.81 12.35 63.99
CA THR A 304 34.94 12.66 62.84
C THR A 304 34.89 11.55 61.77
N PRO A 305 33.70 11.09 61.32
CA PRO A 305 33.54 10.37 60.06
C PRO A 305 33.49 11.35 58.88
N SER A 306 34.12 10.99 57.75
CA SER A 306 34.06 11.78 56.51
C SER A 306 32.69 11.71 55.85
N ILE A 307 32.16 12.86 55.43
CA ILE A 307 30.94 12.93 54.61
C ILE A 307 31.21 12.21 53.28
N PRO A 308 30.39 11.23 52.86
CA PRO A 308 30.57 10.55 51.58
C PRO A 308 30.36 11.52 50.42
N LYS A 309 31.24 11.43 49.41
CA LYS A 309 31.15 12.21 48.17
C LYS A 309 30.52 11.37 47.08
N SER A 310 29.73 12.00 46.22
CA SER A 310 29.23 11.36 45.00
C SER A 310 30.40 10.96 44.09
N PRO A 311 30.34 9.79 43.43
CA PRO A 311 31.21 9.46 42.31
C PRO A 311 31.16 10.54 41.23
N VAL A 312 32.22 10.66 40.43
CA VAL A 312 32.26 11.48 39.21
C VAL A 312 33.00 10.72 38.12
N ILE A 313 32.35 10.46 37.00
CA ILE A 313 32.90 9.72 35.85
C ILE A 313 33.32 10.72 34.75
N ASN A 314 34.53 10.58 34.22
CA ASN A 314 35.06 11.38 33.11
C ASN A 314 35.72 10.46 32.07
N ILE A 315 35.23 10.49 30.83
CA ILE A 315 35.70 9.62 29.75
C ILE A 315 36.86 10.31 29.02
N ILE A 316 38.03 9.67 28.98
CA ILE A 316 39.25 10.21 28.33
C ILE A 316 39.43 9.59 26.94
N ASN A 317 39.14 8.29 26.80
CA ASN A 317 39.19 7.55 25.55
C ASN A 317 38.04 6.52 25.52
N PRO A 318 37.38 6.25 24.37
CA PRO A 318 37.67 6.73 23.02
C PRO A 318 37.31 8.20 22.76
N THR A 319 38.14 8.90 22.00
CA THR A 319 37.82 10.23 21.43
C THR A 319 37.09 10.16 20.08
N GLN A 320 37.08 8.99 19.43
CA GLN A 320 36.41 8.75 18.15
C GLN A 320 35.21 7.81 18.32
N THR A 321 34.11 8.11 17.62
CA THR A 321 32.84 7.37 17.72
C THR A 321 32.62 6.33 16.61
N THR A 322 33.52 6.24 15.64
CA THR A 322 33.43 5.33 14.49
C THR A 322 34.77 4.63 14.22
N PHE A 323 34.71 3.32 13.96
CA PHE A 323 35.84 2.44 13.69
C PHE A 323 35.57 1.67 12.39
N ILE A 324 36.58 1.54 11.53
CA ILE A 324 36.47 0.84 10.24
C ILE A 324 37.48 -0.30 10.18
N GLY A 325 37.01 -1.52 9.86
CA GLY A 325 37.85 -2.69 9.66
C GLY A 325 38.33 -3.37 10.95
N ASN A 326 39.24 -2.75 11.71
CA ASN A 326 39.79 -3.33 12.94
C ASN A 326 39.01 -2.86 14.19
N CYS A 327 37.76 -3.29 14.29
CA CYS A 327 36.78 -2.88 15.31
C CYS A 327 37.11 -3.28 16.77
N SER A 328 38.17 -2.68 17.32
CA SER A 328 38.60 -2.81 18.72
C SER A 328 38.83 -1.42 19.30
N VAL A 329 38.31 -1.18 20.50
CA VAL A 329 38.36 0.10 21.19
C VAL A 329 39.07 -0.03 22.54
N GLN A 330 39.86 0.99 22.88
CA GLN A 330 40.44 1.15 24.21
C GLN A 330 39.65 2.19 24.99
N PHE A 331 39.17 1.81 26.17
CA PHE A 331 38.57 2.73 27.12
C PHE A 331 39.60 3.16 28.14
N GLU A 332 39.66 4.46 28.39
CA GLU A 332 40.36 5.08 29.52
C GLU A 332 39.36 6.05 30.16
N VAL A 333 38.94 5.76 31.38
CA VAL A 333 37.86 6.49 32.07
C VAL A 333 38.30 6.79 33.50
N MET A 334 38.32 8.06 33.88
CA MET A 334 38.65 8.52 35.22
C MET A 334 37.39 8.53 36.11
N ILE A 335 37.44 7.89 37.27
CA ILE A 335 36.30 7.73 38.18
C ILE A 335 36.71 8.17 39.58
N ASP A 336 36.35 9.40 39.96
CA ASP A 336 36.67 9.95 41.27
C ASP A 336 35.65 9.55 42.34
N ASN A 337 36.07 9.68 43.61
CA ASN A 337 35.26 9.41 44.81
C ASN A 337 34.67 7.98 44.91
N ILE A 338 35.41 6.95 44.49
CA ILE A 338 35.04 5.54 44.71
C ILE A 338 36.09 4.78 45.55
N LEU A 339 35.63 3.75 46.28
CA LEU A 339 36.48 2.98 47.20
C LEU A 339 37.28 1.87 46.51
N ASN A 340 36.69 1.14 45.56
CA ASN A 340 37.32 0.02 44.85
C ASN A 340 36.50 -0.40 43.62
N GLU A 341 37.03 -1.34 42.83
CA GLU A 341 36.44 -1.81 41.57
C GLU A 341 35.07 -2.47 41.69
N ASN A 342 34.73 -3.09 42.83
CA ASN A 342 33.41 -3.74 43.01
C ASN A 342 32.25 -2.72 43.02
N ASN A 343 32.58 -1.44 43.14
CA ASN A 343 31.64 -0.32 43.08
C ASN A 343 31.40 0.21 41.65
N ILE A 344 31.98 -0.44 40.63
CA ILE A 344 31.82 -0.10 39.21
C ILE A 344 31.00 -1.18 38.51
N GLU A 345 30.00 -0.78 37.74
CA GLU A 345 29.30 -1.63 36.78
C GLU A 345 29.54 -1.11 35.36
N PHE A 346 30.06 -1.97 34.48
CA PHE A 346 30.32 -1.68 33.08
C PHE A 346 29.48 -2.63 32.21
N LEU A 347 28.60 -2.07 31.37
CA LEU A 347 27.75 -2.81 30.44
C LEU A 347 28.11 -2.47 28.98
N GLN A 348 28.06 -3.47 28.10
CA GLN A 348 28.08 -3.34 26.64
C GLN A 348 26.81 -3.99 26.10
N ASN A 349 25.98 -3.21 25.38
CA ASN A 349 24.68 -3.64 24.85
C ASN A 349 23.82 -4.32 25.93
N GLU A 350 23.66 -3.65 27.07
CA GLU A 350 22.95 -4.11 28.29
C GLU A 350 23.54 -5.36 28.99
N GLN A 351 24.54 -6.03 28.40
CA GLN A 351 25.23 -7.15 29.02
C GLN A 351 26.45 -6.69 29.83
N LYS A 352 26.63 -7.28 31.01
CA LYS A 352 27.76 -6.93 31.88
C LYS A 352 29.08 -7.37 31.26
N VAL A 353 29.99 -6.41 31.06
CA VAL A 353 31.35 -6.67 30.59
C VAL A 353 32.03 -7.58 31.62
N PRO A 354 32.60 -8.73 31.22
CA PRO A 354 33.31 -9.60 32.14
C PRO A 354 34.49 -8.89 32.81
N SER A 355 34.65 -9.08 34.13
CA SER A 355 35.67 -8.42 34.97
C SER A 355 37.12 -8.86 34.71
N TYR A 356 37.39 -9.54 33.58
CA TYR A 356 38.74 -9.83 33.08
C TYR A 356 39.07 -9.01 31.82
N LEU A 357 38.12 -8.24 31.27
CA LEU A 357 38.31 -7.37 30.10
C LEU A 357 38.52 -5.89 30.47
N TYR A 358 38.33 -5.54 31.74
CA TYR A 358 38.63 -4.23 32.30
C TYR A 358 39.40 -4.39 33.63
N TYR A 359 40.09 -3.32 34.04
CA TYR A 359 40.65 -3.20 35.39
C TYR A 359 40.60 -1.74 35.87
N TYR A 360 40.30 -1.52 37.14
CA TYR A 360 40.35 -0.20 37.79
C TYR A 360 41.67 0.01 38.56
N GLN A 361 42.39 1.07 38.22
CA GLN A 361 43.66 1.43 38.83
C GLN A 361 43.48 2.55 39.87
N ALA A 362 43.41 2.16 41.15
CA ALA A 362 43.17 3.08 42.27
C ALA A 362 44.32 4.07 42.58
N SER A 363 45.47 4.01 41.90
CA SER A 363 46.58 4.95 42.11
C SER A 363 46.41 6.28 41.34
N ASN A 364 45.56 6.29 40.31
CA ASN A 364 45.27 7.43 39.44
C ASN A 364 43.77 7.51 39.07
N ASN A 365 42.93 6.73 39.74
CA ASN A 365 41.48 6.65 39.54
C ASN A 365 41.04 6.29 38.10
N THR A 366 41.83 5.53 37.32
CA THR A 366 41.43 5.16 35.94
C THR A 366 40.97 3.72 35.78
N LEU A 367 39.77 3.55 35.21
CA LEU A 367 39.26 2.32 34.62
C LEU A 367 39.83 2.19 33.20
N ASN A 368 40.47 1.07 32.91
CA ASN A 368 41.03 0.75 31.60
C ASN A 368 40.39 -0.52 31.04
N ALA A 369 40.02 -0.53 29.77
CA ALA A 369 39.52 -1.73 29.09
C ALA A 369 39.97 -1.77 27.62
N THR A 370 40.00 -2.96 27.02
CA THR A 370 40.13 -3.12 25.56
C THR A 370 39.06 -4.09 25.10
N LEU A 371 38.08 -3.58 24.35
CA LEU A 371 36.86 -4.30 23.98
C LEU A 371 36.72 -4.36 22.47
N ASN A 372 36.22 -5.48 21.97
CA ASN A 372 35.86 -5.60 20.55
C ASN A 372 34.43 -5.11 20.34
N LEU A 373 34.22 -4.35 19.27
CA LEU A 373 32.90 -3.87 18.88
C LEU A 373 32.23 -4.92 17.99
N ASN A 374 30.94 -5.16 18.21
CA ASN A 374 30.11 -5.89 17.26
C ASN A 374 29.91 -5.02 16.00
N PRO A 375 29.73 -5.61 14.80
CA PRO A 375 29.36 -4.84 13.61
C PRO A 375 28.10 -3.99 13.84
N GLY A 376 28.15 -2.72 13.42
CA GLY A 376 27.11 -1.72 13.70
C GLY A 376 27.30 -0.98 15.03
N ILE A 377 26.19 -0.63 15.68
CA ILE A 377 26.14 0.22 16.87
C ILE A 377 26.42 -0.60 18.15
N ASN A 378 27.25 -0.06 19.03
CA ASN A 378 27.57 -0.59 20.34
C ASN A 378 27.33 0.48 21.41
N ASN A 379 26.46 0.18 22.36
CA ASN A 379 26.10 1.06 23.46
C ASN A 379 26.83 0.61 24.73
N PHE A 380 27.49 1.54 25.40
CA PHE A 380 28.22 1.31 26.64
C PHE A 380 27.63 2.15 27.77
N LYS A 381 27.53 1.57 28.96
CA LYS A 381 27.08 2.25 30.18
C LYS A 381 28.06 1.95 31.30
N ILE A 382 28.53 3.00 31.99
CA ILE A 382 29.40 2.89 33.16
C ILE A 382 28.68 3.52 34.35
N THR A 383 28.43 2.73 35.39
CA THR A 383 27.80 3.17 36.65
C THR A 383 28.85 3.07 37.76
N ALA A 384 29.00 4.12 38.57
CA ALA A 384 29.88 4.14 39.75
C ALA A 384 29.06 4.42 41.01
N ILE A 385 29.31 3.73 42.13
CA ILE A 385 28.50 3.83 43.36
C ILE A 385 29.37 4.00 44.61
N ASN A 386 29.20 5.08 45.37
CA ASN A 386 29.89 5.32 46.64
C ASN A 386 28.90 5.66 47.76
N ASP A 387 28.87 4.84 48.82
CA ASP A 387 28.01 5.00 50.01
C ASP A 387 26.53 5.35 49.72
N GLY A 388 25.97 4.77 48.66
CA GLY A 388 24.57 4.94 48.25
C GLY A 388 24.32 6.11 47.28
N LEU A 389 25.34 6.91 46.95
CA LEU A 389 25.32 7.88 45.85
C LEU A 389 25.89 7.23 44.59
N SER A 390 25.34 7.55 43.42
CA SER A 390 25.77 6.97 42.14
C SER A 390 25.88 7.99 41.03
N ASP A 391 26.85 7.79 40.15
CA ASP A 391 27.00 8.50 38.88
C ASP A 391 26.92 7.51 37.71
N THR A 392 26.54 7.96 36.52
CA THR A 392 26.30 7.08 35.35
C THR A 392 26.53 7.79 34.03
N GLU A 393 27.43 7.24 33.22
CA GLU A 393 27.79 7.75 31.91
C GLU A 393 27.49 6.77 30.77
N PHE A 394 27.22 7.31 29.57
CA PHE A 394 26.81 6.56 28.38
C PHE A 394 27.68 6.91 27.17
N ILE A 395 28.08 5.89 26.40
CA ILE A 395 28.92 6.06 25.19
C ILE A 395 28.36 5.19 24.07
N GLN A 396 28.21 5.76 22.88
CA GLN A 396 27.77 5.05 21.68
C GLN A 396 28.89 5.03 20.64
N LEU A 397 29.26 3.83 20.17
CA LEU A 397 30.33 3.61 19.18
C LEU A 397 29.82 2.81 17.99
N SER A 398 30.38 3.05 16.81
CA SER A 398 30.03 2.37 15.56
C SER A 398 31.21 1.60 14.96
N CYS A 399 30.95 0.40 14.42
CA CYS A 399 31.92 -0.47 13.76
C CYS A 399 31.44 -0.83 12.36
N ASN A 400 32.15 -0.39 11.33
CA ASN A 400 31.79 -0.60 9.93
C ASN A 400 32.86 -1.45 9.22
N ASN A 401 32.43 -2.33 8.32
CA ASN A 401 33.34 -3.18 7.55
C ASN A 401 33.98 -2.40 6.39
N GLU A 402 35.20 -2.77 6.02
CA GLU A 402 35.92 -2.15 4.89
C GLU A 402 35.17 -2.39 3.57
N LYS A 403 35.01 -1.33 2.76
CA LYS A 403 34.14 -1.34 1.58
C LYS A 403 34.74 -2.14 0.42
N GLU A 404 33.95 -3.07 -0.12
CA GLU A 404 34.28 -3.81 -1.33
C GLU A 404 33.80 -3.07 -2.59
N ILE A 405 34.61 -3.12 -3.65
CA ILE A 405 34.29 -2.58 -4.98
C ILE A 405 34.37 -3.70 -6.03
N SER A 406 33.49 -3.65 -7.03
CA SER A 406 33.63 -4.47 -8.24
C SER A 406 34.61 -3.83 -9.20
N ILE A 407 35.51 -4.62 -9.77
CA ILE A 407 36.40 -4.24 -10.85
C ILE A 407 36.32 -5.24 -12.00
N CYS A 408 36.59 -4.77 -13.22
CA CYS A 408 36.82 -5.62 -14.37
C CYS A 408 38.30 -5.94 -14.46
N HIS A 409 38.64 -7.17 -14.09
CA HIS A 409 40.01 -7.66 -14.11
C HIS A 409 40.34 -8.34 -15.45
N LYS A 410 41.47 -7.99 -16.05
CA LYS A 410 41.93 -8.64 -17.29
C LYS A 410 42.99 -9.71 -17.01
N SER A 411 42.60 -10.96 -17.21
CA SER A 411 43.47 -12.12 -17.05
C SER A 411 44.53 -12.23 -18.17
N ASN A 412 45.63 -12.93 -17.87
CA ASN A 412 46.80 -13.03 -18.76
C ASN A 412 46.52 -13.74 -20.11
N ASP A 413 45.41 -14.46 -20.24
CA ASP A 413 44.91 -15.06 -21.47
C ASP A 413 44.13 -14.07 -22.37
N GLY A 414 43.93 -12.83 -21.89
CA GLY A 414 43.20 -11.77 -22.57
C GLY A 414 41.70 -11.72 -22.23
N THR A 415 41.18 -12.65 -21.43
CA THR A 415 39.79 -12.62 -20.96
C THR A 415 39.60 -11.57 -19.86
N SER A 416 38.37 -11.04 -19.74
CA SER A 416 38.03 -10.01 -18.76
C SER A 416 36.89 -10.51 -17.86
N ASN A 417 37.11 -10.54 -16.55
CA ASN A 417 36.18 -11.08 -15.56
C ASN A 417 35.88 -10.04 -14.46
N SER A 418 34.62 -9.88 -14.08
CA SER A 418 34.26 -9.09 -12.90
C SER A 418 34.71 -9.79 -11.62
N ILE A 419 35.48 -9.12 -10.79
CA ILE A 419 35.86 -9.57 -9.44
C ILE A 419 35.60 -8.48 -8.41
N LYS A 420 35.43 -8.87 -7.14
CA LYS A 420 35.38 -7.93 -6.03
C LYS A 420 36.74 -7.86 -5.35
N ILE A 421 37.17 -6.64 -5.03
CA ILE A 421 38.37 -6.34 -4.23
C ILE A 421 38.02 -5.31 -3.16
N LYS A 422 38.92 -5.09 -2.18
CA LYS A 422 38.77 -3.99 -1.24
C LYS A 422 39.04 -2.65 -1.92
N GLU A 423 38.36 -1.58 -1.51
CA GLU A 423 38.59 -0.23 -2.06
C GLU A 423 40.05 0.24 -1.84
N SER A 424 40.70 -0.22 -0.77
CA SER A 424 42.12 0.00 -0.47
C SER A 424 43.09 -0.70 -1.43
N GLU A 425 42.67 -1.77 -2.12
CA GLU A 425 43.48 -2.53 -3.09
C GLU A 425 43.43 -1.94 -4.51
N TRP A 426 42.46 -1.04 -4.76
CA TRP A 426 42.20 -0.42 -6.07
C TRP A 426 43.42 0.20 -6.76
N PRO A 427 44.28 1.01 -6.10
CA PRO A 427 45.39 1.69 -6.79
C PRO A 427 46.37 0.70 -7.44
N THR A 428 46.56 -0.46 -6.82
CA THR A 428 47.37 -1.57 -7.34
C THR A 428 46.74 -2.19 -8.58
N HIS A 429 45.44 -2.53 -8.53
CA HIS A 429 44.72 -3.12 -9.66
C HIS A 429 44.62 -2.16 -10.86
N GLN A 430 44.35 -0.88 -10.60
CA GLN A 430 44.33 0.18 -11.60
C GLN A 430 45.68 0.30 -12.34
N ALA A 431 46.80 0.19 -11.61
CA ALA A 431 48.14 0.25 -12.19
C ALA A 431 48.46 -0.93 -13.12
N HIS A 432 47.76 -2.07 -12.95
CA HIS A 432 47.87 -3.24 -13.82
C HIS A 432 46.88 -3.26 -15.00
N GLY A 433 46.04 -2.22 -15.14
CA GLY A 433 45.14 -2.04 -16.28
C GLY A 433 43.71 -2.54 -16.07
N ASP A 434 43.34 -2.91 -14.85
CA ASP A 434 41.97 -3.21 -14.47
C ASP A 434 41.13 -1.92 -14.42
N VAL A 435 39.81 -2.02 -14.65
CA VAL A 435 38.91 -0.84 -14.65
C VAL A 435 37.81 -0.96 -13.59
N LEU A 436 37.40 0.19 -13.03
CA LEU A 436 36.41 0.26 -11.96
C LEU A 436 35.00 -0.06 -12.49
N GLY A 437 34.28 -0.94 -11.80
CA GLY A 437 32.98 -1.47 -12.21
C GLY A 437 33.06 -2.79 -12.99
N ASP A 438 31.91 -3.43 -13.21
CA ASP A 438 31.82 -4.72 -13.89
C ASP A 438 32.32 -4.68 -15.34
N CYS A 439 32.80 -5.82 -15.84
CA CYS A 439 33.26 -5.92 -17.21
C CYS A 439 32.14 -5.63 -18.23
N PRO A 440 32.41 -4.88 -19.31
CA PRO A 440 31.43 -4.64 -20.36
C PRO A 440 30.95 -5.95 -20.98
N ILE A 441 29.67 -6.26 -20.84
CA ILE A 441 29.06 -7.40 -21.51
C ILE A 441 29.07 -7.11 -23.02
N ILE A 442 29.91 -7.84 -23.76
CA ILE A 442 29.89 -7.81 -25.23
C ILE A 442 28.65 -8.61 -25.69
N ILE A 443 27.51 -7.92 -25.85
CA ILE A 443 26.29 -8.53 -26.38
C ILE A 443 26.34 -8.56 -27.91
N ASN A 444 27.20 -9.43 -28.43
CA ASN A 444 26.89 -10.22 -29.62
C ASN A 444 26.54 -11.61 -29.07
N ASP A 445 25.34 -12.16 -29.21
CA ASP A 445 24.36 -11.97 -30.28
C ASP A 445 22.92 -11.80 -29.75
N LYS A 446 21.99 -11.39 -30.62
CA LYS A 446 20.56 -11.61 -30.36
C LYS A 446 20.31 -13.11 -30.25
N GLN A 447 19.88 -13.58 -29.09
CA GLN A 447 19.39 -14.95 -28.98
C GLN A 447 17.95 -15.04 -29.46
N ILE A 448 17.70 -15.96 -30.39
CA ILE A 448 16.35 -16.31 -30.84
C ILE A 448 15.96 -17.65 -30.24
N GLN A 449 14.70 -17.74 -29.81
CA GLN A 449 14.14 -19.00 -29.34
C GLN A 449 13.59 -19.77 -30.54
N ILE A 450 13.98 -21.03 -30.65
CA ILE A 450 13.57 -21.92 -31.75
C ILE A 450 13.00 -23.23 -31.21
N CYS A 451 12.16 -23.85 -32.02
CA CYS A 451 11.75 -25.22 -31.85
C CYS A 451 12.72 -26.12 -32.62
N HIS A 452 13.61 -26.76 -31.88
CA HIS A 452 14.60 -27.69 -32.41
C HIS A 452 14.00 -29.08 -32.54
N LYS A 453 14.25 -29.76 -33.66
CA LYS A 453 13.88 -31.15 -33.90
C LYS A 453 15.13 -32.02 -33.91
N ASP A 454 15.25 -32.89 -32.92
CA ASP A 454 16.29 -33.90 -32.86
C ASP A 454 16.20 -34.83 -34.11
N PRO A 455 17.29 -35.00 -34.89
CA PRO A 455 17.26 -35.79 -36.11
C PRO A 455 17.15 -37.31 -35.88
N ASP A 456 17.59 -37.82 -34.72
CA ASP A 456 17.58 -39.26 -34.40
C ASP A 456 16.29 -39.67 -33.68
N SER A 457 15.80 -38.86 -32.73
CA SER A 457 14.59 -39.16 -31.95
C SER A 457 13.31 -38.52 -32.51
N GLY A 458 13.43 -37.49 -33.36
CA GLY A 458 12.30 -36.73 -33.90
C GLY A 458 11.60 -35.81 -32.90
N LEU A 459 12.04 -35.80 -31.63
CA LEU A 459 11.47 -34.99 -30.56
C LEU A 459 11.70 -33.49 -30.80
N LYS A 460 10.71 -32.70 -30.41
CA LYS A 460 10.70 -31.24 -30.57
C LYS A 460 10.88 -30.55 -29.23
N THR A 461 11.96 -29.78 -29.07
CA THR A 461 12.33 -29.09 -27.83
C THR A 461 12.57 -27.60 -28.06
N ASN A 462 12.32 -26.78 -27.03
CA ASN A 462 12.57 -25.34 -27.08
C ASN A 462 14.02 -25.07 -26.68
N ILE A 463 14.81 -24.49 -27.56
CA ILE A 463 16.18 -24.05 -27.27
C ILE A 463 16.35 -22.57 -27.63
N LEU A 464 17.32 -21.90 -27.01
CA LEU A 464 17.82 -20.61 -27.46
C LEU A 464 19.11 -20.81 -28.24
N ILE A 465 19.21 -20.17 -29.40
CA ILE A 465 20.42 -20.12 -30.23
C ILE A 465 20.72 -18.66 -30.56
N ASN A 466 21.95 -18.36 -30.99
CA ASN A 466 22.28 -17.03 -31.49
C ASN A 466 21.64 -16.84 -32.88
N GLU A 467 21.20 -15.62 -33.22
CA GLU A 467 20.51 -15.34 -34.49
C GLU A 467 21.39 -15.61 -35.73
N SER A 468 22.72 -15.55 -35.57
CA SER A 468 23.72 -16.00 -36.54
C SER A 468 23.55 -17.46 -36.96
N ASP A 469 23.14 -18.31 -36.02
CA ASP A 469 23.10 -19.77 -36.19
C ASP A 469 21.75 -20.23 -36.74
N TRP A 470 20.81 -19.30 -36.98
CA TRP A 470 19.50 -19.61 -37.53
C TRP A 470 19.58 -20.37 -38.87
N LEU A 471 20.53 -20.03 -39.73
CA LEU A 471 20.59 -20.59 -41.09
C LEU A 471 20.93 -22.09 -41.10
N SER A 472 21.79 -22.55 -40.18
CA SER A 472 22.11 -23.97 -40.05
C SER A 472 20.92 -24.73 -39.45
N HIS A 473 20.37 -24.25 -38.33
CA HIS A 473 19.21 -24.87 -37.68
C HIS A 473 17.98 -24.98 -38.60
N TYR A 474 17.67 -23.92 -39.37
CA TYR A 474 16.60 -23.96 -40.38
C TYR A 474 16.81 -25.06 -41.43
N SER A 475 18.06 -25.25 -41.88
CA SER A 475 18.38 -26.29 -42.88
C SER A 475 18.19 -27.73 -42.37
N HIS A 476 18.18 -27.93 -41.05
CA HIS A 476 17.90 -29.22 -40.40
C HIS A 476 16.42 -29.42 -39.99
N GLY A 477 15.54 -28.45 -40.29
CA GLY A 477 14.09 -28.57 -40.10
C GLY A 477 13.53 -27.91 -38.84
N ASP A 478 14.32 -27.05 -38.19
CA ASP A 478 13.90 -26.27 -37.04
C ASP A 478 13.03 -25.06 -37.44
N THR A 479 12.22 -24.55 -36.50
CA THR A 479 11.30 -23.42 -36.75
C THR A 479 11.48 -22.31 -35.72
N LYS A 480 11.43 -21.03 -36.13
CA LYS A 480 11.49 -19.88 -35.19
C LYS A 480 10.27 -19.87 -34.25
N GLY A 481 10.49 -19.55 -32.98
CA GLY A 481 9.47 -19.54 -31.93
C GLY A 481 9.38 -20.84 -31.14
N LEU A 482 8.49 -20.87 -30.14
CA LEU A 482 8.25 -22.05 -29.30
C LEU A 482 7.64 -23.21 -30.11
N CYS A 483 8.01 -24.44 -29.76
CA CYS A 483 7.38 -25.65 -30.26
C CYS A 483 5.87 -25.64 -30.00
N PRO A 484 5.02 -25.91 -31.01
CA PRO A 484 3.58 -25.98 -30.83
C PRO A 484 3.19 -27.05 -29.79
N ARG A 485 2.72 -26.61 -28.62
CA ARG A 485 2.16 -27.49 -27.58
C ARG A 485 0.71 -27.88 -27.91
N GLU A 486 0.56 -28.83 -28.84
CA GLU A 486 -0.63 -29.68 -28.91
C GLU A 486 -0.23 -31.13 -29.22
N ILE A 487 0.29 -31.86 -28.24
CA ILE A 487 0.16 -33.32 -28.27
C ILE A 487 -1.29 -33.61 -27.86
N LYS A 488 -2.18 -33.66 -28.85
CA LYS A 488 -3.52 -34.20 -28.65
C LYS A 488 -3.38 -35.72 -28.45
N TYR A 489 -3.63 -36.16 -27.23
CA TYR A 489 -3.72 -37.58 -26.91
C TYR A 489 -5.04 -38.14 -27.44
N ILE A 490 -5.00 -39.38 -27.91
CA ILE A 490 -6.17 -40.16 -28.28
C ILE A 490 -6.22 -41.39 -27.38
N ASN A 491 -7.42 -41.77 -26.93
CA ASN A 491 -7.62 -43.07 -26.33
C ASN A 491 -7.72 -44.12 -27.43
N ILE A 492 -7.02 -45.22 -27.24
CA ILE A 492 -7.09 -46.41 -28.07
C ILE A 492 -7.36 -47.63 -27.19
N CYS A 493 -8.02 -48.62 -27.77
CA CYS A 493 -8.08 -49.95 -27.20
C CYS A 493 -6.87 -50.72 -27.71
N HIS A 494 -5.84 -50.77 -26.86
CA HIS A 494 -4.64 -51.54 -27.12
C HIS A 494 -4.91 -53.03 -26.91
N LYS A 495 -4.37 -53.89 -27.78
CA LYS A 495 -4.41 -55.35 -27.62
C LYS A 495 -3.00 -55.92 -27.50
N ASP A 496 -2.67 -56.46 -26.33
CA ASP A 496 -1.39 -57.12 -26.08
C ASP A 496 -1.18 -58.30 -27.07
N PRO A 497 -0.09 -58.32 -27.88
CA PRO A 497 0.16 -59.38 -28.85
C PRO A 497 0.47 -60.76 -28.24
N GLN A 498 0.95 -60.82 -26.99
CA GLN A 498 1.34 -62.05 -26.29
C GLN A 498 0.17 -62.63 -25.48
N THR A 499 -0.56 -61.79 -24.75
CA THR A 499 -1.66 -62.25 -23.87
C THR A 499 -3.06 -62.12 -24.50
N GLY A 500 -3.19 -61.32 -25.57
CA GLY A 500 -4.47 -61.07 -26.25
C GLY A 500 -5.44 -60.17 -25.48
N LEU A 501 -5.08 -59.72 -24.27
CA LEU A 501 -5.87 -58.84 -23.42
C LEU A 501 -6.00 -57.45 -24.03
N LYS A 502 -7.12 -56.80 -23.72
CA LYS A 502 -7.47 -55.48 -24.25
C LYS A 502 -7.50 -54.45 -23.12
N SER A 503 -6.82 -53.32 -23.29
CA SER A 503 -6.73 -52.24 -22.30
C SER A 503 -6.84 -50.86 -22.96
N ASN A 504 -7.39 -49.89 -22.22
CA ASN A 504 -7.43 -48.51 -22.69
C ASN A 504 -6.05 -47.87 -22.48
N LEU A 505 -5.45 -47.39 -23.57
CA LEU A 505 -4.16 -46.69 -23.55
C LEU A 505 -4.35 -45.31 -24.19
N SER A 506 -3.81 -44.27 -23.57
CA SER A 506 -3.85 -42.90 -24.12
C SER A 506 -2.51 -42.59 -24.77
N ILE A 507 -2.48 -42.46 -26.10
CA ILE A 507 -1.26 -42.26 -26.88
C ILE A 507 -1.26 -40.90 -27.60
N PRO A 508 -0.10 -40.30 -27.87
CA PRO A 508 0.02 -39.19 -28.81
C PRO A 508 -0.63 -39.52 -30.16
N LYS A 509 -1.52 -38.64 -30.67
CA LYS A 509 -2.18 -38.83 -31.98
C LYS A 509 -1.23 -39.15 -33.16
N PRO A 510 0.01 -38.65 -33.24
CA PRO A 510 0.96 -39.04 -34.30
C PRO A 510 1.36 -40.53 -34.28
N GLU A 511 1.26 -41.22 -33.14
CA GLU A 511 1.65 -42.63 -32.98
C GLU A 511 0.53 -43.60 -33.40
N TRP A 512 -0.67 -43.08 -33.68
CA TRP A 512 -1.83 -43.86 -34.12
C TRP A 512 -1.54 -44.84 -35.29
N PRO A 513 -0.86 -44.45 -36.39
CA PRO A 513 -0.66 -45.37 -37.51
C PRO A 513 0.15 -46.61 -37.13
N THR A 514 1.09 -46.47 -36.19
CA THR A 514 1.91 -47.56 -35.68
C THR A 514 1.07 -48.52 -34.84
N HIS A 515 0.30 -48.00 -33.88
CA HIS A 515 -0.61 -48.80 -33.05
C HIS A 515 -1.71 -49.49 -33.87
N GLN A 516 -2.27 -48.80 -34.86
CA GLN A 516 -3.23 -49.37 -35.80
C GLN A 516 -2.64 -50.54 -36.59
N ALA A 517 -1.37 -50.48 -37.00
CA ALA A 517 -0.67 -51.57 -37.69
C ALA A 517 -0.46 -52.81 -36.80
N HIS A 518 -0.42 -52.65 -35.47
CA HIS A 518 -0.34 -53.73 -34.50
C HIS A 518 -1.71 -54.29 -34.05
N GLY A 519 -2.82 -53.76 -34.57
CA GLY A 519 -4.17 -54.28 -34.36
C GLY A 519 -5.00 -53.57 -33.29
N ASP A 520 -4.54 -52.41 -32.82
CA ASP A 520 -5.27 -51.56 -31.88
C ASP A 520 -6.41 -50.80 -32.59
N VAL A 521 -7.46 -50.41 -31.85
CA VAL A 521 -8.61 -49.66 -32.39
C VAL A 521 -8.80 -48.31 -31.71
N LEU A 522 -9.26 -47.31 -32.45
CA LEU A 522 -9.45 -45.94 -31.95
C LEU A 522 -10.68 -45.86 -31.03
N GLY A 523 -10.54 -45.20 -29.88
CA GLY A 523 -11.56 -45.15 -28.82
C GLY A 523 -11.37 -46.21 -27.75
N ASP A 524 -12.13 -46.10 -26.65
CA ASP A 524 -12.06 -47.02 -25.51
C ASP A 524 -12.47 -48.45 -25.89
N CYS A 525 -11.92 -49.45 -25.20
CA CYS A 525 -12.23 -50.85 -25.44
C CYS A 525 -13.72 -51.14 -25.25
N PRO A 526 -14.37 -51.89 -26.18
CA PRO A 526 -15.75 -52.31 -26.02
C PRO A 526 -15.92 -53.09 -24.71
N ILE A 527 -16.71 -52.53 -23.80
CA ILE A 527 -17.01 -53.14 -22.51
C ILE A 527 -17.86 -54.40 -22.77
N ILE A 528 -17.23 -55.57 -22.72
CA ILE A 528 -17.96 -56.82 -22.53
C ILE A 528 -18.46 -56.80 -21.09
N ILE A 529 -19.71 -56.36 -20.92
CA ILE A 529 -20.40 -56.45 -19.64
C ILE A 529 -20.51 -57.93 -19.30
N ASN A 530 -19.75 -58.36 -18.30
CA ASN A 530 -19.87 -59.65 -17.66
C ASN A 530 -20.20 -59.33 -16.20
N ASP A 531 -21.43 -59.62 -15.77
CA ASP A 531 -22.13 -59.02 -14.62
C ASP A 531 -21.60 -59.43 -13.22
N LYS A 532 -20.29 -59.68 -13.10
CA LYS A 532 -19.64 -60.19 -11.90
C LYS A 532 -18.27 -59.59 -11.64
N GLN A 533 -18.05 -58.32 -11.97
CA GLN A 533 -16.87 -57.62 -11.47
C GLN A 533 -17.14 -57.09 -10.06
N ILE A 534 -16.22 -57.40 -9.14
CA ILE A 534 -16.24 -56.95 -7.76
C ILE A 534 -15.06 -56.01 -7.53
N GLN A 535 -15.33 -54.92 -6.81
CA GLN A 535 -14.29 -54.00 -6.37
C GLN A 535 -13.63 -54.55 -5.11
N ILE A 536 -12.30 -54.57 -5.07
CA ILE A 536 -11.50 -55.07 -3.95
C ILE A 536 -10.41 -54.08 -3.55
N CYS A 537 -10.01 -54.15 -2.30
CA CYS A 537 -8.80 -53.53 -1.79
C CYS A 537 -7.66 -54.54 -1.92
N HIS A 538 -6.80 -54.32 -2.90
CA HIS A 538 -5.63 -55.15 -3.17
C HIS A 538 -4.43 -54.68 -2.36
N LYS A 539 -3.72 -55.62 -1.73
CA LYS A 539 -2.47 -55.37 -1.04
C LYS A 539 -1.31 -55.88 -1.89
N ASP A 540 -0.50 -54.95 -2.39
CA ASP A 540 0.70 -55.27 -3.15
C ASP A 540 1.69 -56.06 -2.26
N PRO A 541 2.20 -57.23 -2.72
CA PRO A 541 2.98 -58.13 -1.87
C PRO A 541 4.40 -57.64 -1.57
N ASP A 542 5.01 -56.84 -2.45
CA ASP A 542 6.40 -56.38 -2.31
C ASP A 542 6.49 -55.05 -1.53
N SER A 543 5.54 -54.14 -1.76
CA SER A 543 5.49 -52.81 -1.12
C SER A 543 4.53 -52.72 0.06
N GLY A 544 3.60 -53.67 0.21
CA GLY A 544 2.57 -53.68 1.25
C GLY A 544 1.46 -52.63 1.09
N LEU A 545 1.52 -51.81 0.05
CA LEU A 545 0.56 -50.73 -0.22
C LEU A 545 -0.82 -51.26 -0.61
N LYS A 546 -1.87 -50.59 -0.14
CA LYS A 546 -3.27 -50.96 -0.40
C LYS A 546 -3.91 -50.06 -1.44
N THR A 547 -4.38 -50.64 -2.55
CA THR A 547 -4.98 -49.91 -3.68
C THR A 547 -6.34 -50.50 -4.09
N ASN A 548 -7.21 -49.65 -4.66
CA ASN A 548 -8.53 -50.07 -5.12
C ASN A 548 -8.45 -50.60 -6.55
N ILE A 549 -8.81 -51.87 -6.76
CA ILE A 549 -8.89 -52.48 -8.09
C ILE A 549 -10.25 -53.16 -8.32
N LEU A 550 -10.64 -53.34 -9.57
CA LEU A 550 -11.75 -54.24 -9.94
C LEU A 550 -11.17 -55.56 -10.45
N ILE A 551 -11.74 -56.67 -9.99
CA ILE A 551 -11.45 -58.02 -10.48
C ILE A 551 -12.76 -58.73 -10.84
N ASN A 552 -12.68 -59.83 -11.59
CA ASN A 552 -13.85 -60.69 -11.77
C ASN A 552 -14.07 -61.53 -10.51
N GLU A 553 -15.33 -61.83 -10.16
CA GLU A 553 -15.68 -62.60 -8.96
C GLU A 553 -15.11 -64.02 -8.97
N SER A 554 -14.85 -64.60 -10.15
CA SER A 554 -14.12 -65.87 -10.32
C SER A 554 -12.71 -65.82 -9.72
N ASP A 555 -12.07 -64.65 -9.77
CA ASP A 555 -10.65 -64.48 -9.49
C ASP A 555 -10.43 -64.13 -8.00
N TRP A 556 -11.54 -63.85 -7.29
CA TRP A 556 -11.58 -63.55 -5.85
C TRP A 556 -10.85 -64.58 -4.99
N LEU A 557 -10.95 -65.88 -5.32
CA LEU A 557 -10.33 -66.92 -4.50
C LEU A 557 -8.79 -66.84 -4.49
N SER A 558 -8.21 -66.39 -5.60
CA SER A 558 -6.77 -66.15 -5.73
C SER A 558 -6.37 -64.90 -4.93
N HIS A 559 -7.04 -63.77 -5.17
CA HIS A 559 -6.78 -62.50 -4.49
C HIS A 559 -6.96 -62.58 -2.96
N TYR A 560 -7.98 -63.28 -2.49
CA TYR A 560 -8.19 -63.55 -1.07
C TYR A 560 -7.02 -64.32 -0.44
N SER A 561 -6.43 -65.28 -1.18
CA SER A 561 -5.28 -66.05 -0.68
C SER A 561 -3.99 -65.23 -0.55
N HIS A 562 -3.91 -64.07 -1.22
CA HIS A 562 -2.81 -63.11 -1.12
C HIS A 562 -3.07 -61.93 -0.15
N GLY A 563 -4.22 -61.92 0.53
CA GLY A 563 -4.53 -60.96 1.61
C GLY A 563 -5.41 -59.78 1.22
N ASP A 564 -6.08 -59.84 0.07
CA ASP A 564 -7.00 -58.81 -0.41
C ASP A 564 -8.38 -58.90 0.26
N THR A 565 -9.13 -57.78 0.28
CA THR A 565 -10.48 -57.70 0.90
C THR A 565 -11.52 -57.15 -0.07
N LYS A 566 -12.75 -57.72 -0.11
CA LYS A 566 -13.85 -57.15 -0.93
C LYS A 566 -14.27 -55.76 -0.43
N GLY A 567 -14.54 -54.85 -1.37
CA GLY A 567 -14.88 -53.44 -1.12
C GLY A 567 -13.70 -52.48 -1.29
N LEU A 568 -13.98 -51.18 -1.17
CA LEU A 568 -12.95 -50.12 -1.23
C LEU A 568 -12.01 -50.20 -0.02
N CYS A 569 -10.72 -49.95 -0.25
CA CYS A 569 -9.72 -49.69 0.78
C CYS A 569 -10.19 -48.56 1.71
N PRO A 570 -10.23 -48.78 3.04
CA PRO A 570 -10.59 -47.74 4.00
C PRO A 570 -9.63 -46.56 3.91
N ARG A 571 -10.15 -45.35 3.71
CA ARG A 571 -9.40 -44.11 3.94
C ARG A 571 -9.39 -43.80 5.45
N GLU A 572 -8.22 -43.42 5.94
CA GLU A 572 -7.91 -43.18 7.36
C GLU A 572 -8.25 -44.34 8.30
N ILE A 573 -7.29 -45.24 8.49
CA ILE A 573 -7.31 -46.18 9.61
C ILE A 573 -7.14 -45.36 10.90
N LYS A 574 -8.23 -45.21 11.67
CA LYS A 574 -8.11 -44.80 13.07
C LYS A 574 -7.55 -45.98 13.87
N TYR A 575 -6.33 -45.83 14.34
CA TYR A 575 -5.71 -46.77 15.26
C TYR A 575 -6.30 -46.61 16.67
N ILE A 576 -6.30 -47.69 17.43
CA ILE A 576 -6.57 -47.67 18.87
C ILE A 576 -5.41 -48.37 19.58
N ASP A 577 -5.03 -47.85 20.74
CA ASP A 577 -4.00 -48.46 21.57
C ASP A 577 -4.62 -49.55 22.44
N ILE A 578 -3.97 -50.70 22.49
CA ILE A 578 -4.38 -51.86 23.28
C ILE A 578 -3.19 -52.38 24.10
N CYS A 579 -3.50 -53.03 25.22
CA CYS A 579 -2.57 -53.86 25.93
C CYS A 579 -2.67 -55.27 25.37
N HIS A 580 -1.70 -55.64 24.54
CA HIS A 580 -1.58 -56.97 23.99
C HIS A 580 -0.92 -57.91 24.99
N LYS A 581 -1.45 -59.13 25.13
CA LYS A 581 -0.86 -60.20 25.94
C LYS A 581 -0.44 -61.36 25.04
N ASP A 582 0.87 -61.63 25.00
CA ASP A 582 1.43 -62.77 24.27
C ASP A 582 0.85 -64.10 24.82
N PRO A 583 0.19 -64.93 23.98
CA PRO A 583 -0.42 -66.19 24.42
C PRO A 583 0.57 -67.26 24.89
N GLN A 584 1.84 -67.21 24.45
CA GLN A 584 2.86 -68.21 24.80
C GLN A 584 3.77 -67.75 25.94
N THR A 585 4.16 -66.47 25.99
CA THR A 585 5.03 -65.95 27.06
C THR A 585 4.28 -65.30 28.21
N GLY A 586 3.00 -64.92 28.01
CA GLY A 586 2.16 -64.27 29.00
C GLY A 586 2.50 -62.80 29.27
N LEU A 587 3.55 -62.27 28.62
CA LEU A 587 4.01 -60.89 28.74
C LEU A 587 3.01 -59.91 28.12
N LYS A 588 3.02 -58.68 28.63
CA LYS A 588 2.11 -57.61 28.25
C LYS A 588 2.87 -56.45 27.60
N SER A 589 2.41 -55.99 26.44
CA SER A 589 3.00 -54.87 25.70
C SER A 589 1.93 -53.97 25.05
N ASN A 590 2.21 -52.67 24.95
CA ASN A 590 1.30 -51.72 24.32
C ASN A 590 1.44 -51.87 22.79
N LEU A 591 0.31 -51.98 22.09
CA LEU A 591 0.25 -52.18 20.65
C LEU A 591 -0.86 -51.29 20.06
N SER A 592 -0.52 -50.46 19.07
CA SER A 592 -1.49 -49.67 18.32
C SER A 592 -2.03 -50.50 17.16
N ILE A 593 -3.31 -50.90 17.20
CA ILE A 593 -3.95 -51.71 16.15
C ILE A 593 -4.99 -50.91 15.36
N PRO A 594 -5.24 -51.24 14.08
CA PRO A 594 -6.41 -50.76 13.35
C PRO A 594 -7.71 -51.04 14.12
N LYS A 595 -8.57 -50.02 14.31
CA LYS A 595 -9.85 -50.20 15.03
C LYS A 595 -10.74 -51.37 14.55
N PRO A 596 -10.77 -51.75 13.25
CA PRO A 596 -11.50 -52.94 12.79
C PRO A 596 -10.98 -54.28 13.32
N GLU A 597 -9.71 -54.36 13.75
CA GLU A 597 -9.07 -55.60 14.22
C GLU A 597 -9.30 -55.85 15.73
N TRP A 598 -9.88 -54.86 16.43
CA TRP A 598 -10.22 -54.95 17.86
C TRP A 598 -11.01 -56.21 18.26
N PRO A 599 -12.08 -56.65 17.56
CA PRO A 599 -12.86 -57.82 17.99
C PRO A 599 -12.03 -59.11 18.06
N THR A 600 -11.06 -59.26 17.17
CA THR A 600 -10.11 -60.39 17.14
C THR A 600 -9.09 -60.33 18.27
N HIS A 601 -8.55 -59.16 18.59
CA HIS A 601 -7.64 -58.98 19.72
C HIS A 601 -8.37 -59.15 21.07
N GLN A 602 -9.57 -58.60 21.20
CA GLN A 602 -10.44 -58.79 22.36
C GLN A 602 -10.76 -60.28 22.60
N ALA A 603 -10.96 -61.06 21.54
CA ALA A 603 -11.20 -62.50 21.65
C ALA A 603 -9.99 -63.32 22.15
N HIS A 604 -8.77 -62.77 22.04
CA HIS A 604 -7.54 -63.38 22.56
C HIS A 604 -7.13 -62.86 23.95
N GLY A 605 -7.94 -61.99 24.57
CA GLY A 605 -7.73 -61.52 25.95
C GLY A 605 -6.98 -60.20 26.08
N ASP A 606 -6.79 -59.48 24.98
CA ASP A 606 -6.24 -58.12 24.98
C ASP A 606 -7.27 -57.11 25.52
N VAL A 607 -6.79 -56.00 26.10
CA VAL A 607 -7.64 -54.94 26.67
C VAL A 607 -7.37 -53.59 26.01
N LEU A 608 -8.38 -52.72 25.96
CA LEU A 608 -8.33 -51.42 25.29
C LEU A 608 -7.64 -50.39 26.21
N GLY A 609 -6.62 -49.68 25.71
CA GLY A 609 -5.73 -48.80 26.49
C GLY A 609 -4.39 -49.45 26.88
N ASP A 610 -3.47 -48.66 27.42
CA ASP A 610 -2.09 -49.06 27.75
C ASP A 610 -1.98 -50.23 28.77
N CYS A 611 -0.88 -50.99 28.70
CA CYS A 611 -0.64 -52.05 29.67
C CYS A 611 -0.31 -51.52 31.07
N PRO A 612 -0.90 -52.12 32.12
CA PRO A 612 -0.42 -51.92 33.49
C PRO A 612 1.03 -52.38 33.61
N ILE A 613 1.92 -51.45 33.97
CA ILE A 613 3.35 -51.71 34.13
C ILE A 613 3.55 -52.63 35.35
N ILE A 614 4.24 -53.75 35.15
CA ILE A 614 4.86 -54.52 36.24
C ILE A 614 6.38 -54.32 36.11
N ILE A 615 6.96 -53.60 37.06
CA ILE A 615 8.41 -53.42 37.16
C ILE A 615 8.96 -54.59 37.98
N ASN A 616 10.03 -55.25 37.51
CA ASN A 616 10.82 -56.17 38.33
C ASN A 616 11.80 -55.35 39.20
N ASP A 617 11.82 -55.63 40.50
CA ASP A 617 12.29 -54.74 41.59
C ASP A 617 13.75 -54.25 41.59
N LYS A 618 14.56 -54.43 40.54
CA LYS A 618 16.02 -54.18 40.57
C LYS A 618 16.65 -53.52 39.34
N GLN A 619 15.89 -53.26 38.28
CA GLN A 619 16.38 -52.54 37.10
C GLN A 619 15.66 -51.21 36.93
N ILE A 620 16.44 -50.17 36.64
CA ILE A 620 15.94 -48.81 36.42
C ILE A 620 16.28 -48.37 35.00
N GLN A 621 15.37 -47.62 34.39
CA GLN A 621 15.57 -47.03 33.07
C GLN A 621 16.13 -45.62 33.23
N ILE A 622 17.14 -45.28 32.43
CA ILE A 622 17.81 -43.98 32.48
C ILE A 622 17.97 -43.38 31.07
N CYS A 623 18.10 -42.06 31.02
CA CYS A 623 18.54 -41.33 29.86
C CYS A 623 20.06 -41.14 29.94
N HIS A 624 20.77 -41.79 29.03
CA HIS A 624 22.21 -41.68 28.92
C HIS A 624 22.60 -40.60 27.90
N LYS A 625 23.57 -39.75 28.26
CA LYS A 625 24.16 -38.75 27.36
C LYS A 625 25.59 -39.16 26.98
N ASP A 626 25.82 -39.40 25.70
CA ASP A 626 27.16 -39.65 25.15
C ASP A 626 28.07 -38.41 25.36
N PRO A 627 29.26 -38.55 25.97
CA PRO A 627 30.17 -37.44 26.22
C PRO A 627 30.76 -36.79 24.95
N ASP A 628 31.01 -37.58 23.90
CA ASP A 628 31.70 -37.12 22.69
C ASP A 628 30.73 -36.58 21.64
N SER A 629 29.55 -37.21 21.50
CA SER A 629 28.53 -36.79 20.53
C SER A 629 27.40 -35.94 21.12
N GLY A 630 27.27 -35.88 22.45
CA GLY A 630 26.20 -35.17 23.15
C GLY A 630 24.81 -35.81 23.04
N LEU A 631 24.70 -36.95 22.34
CA LEU A 631 23.45 -37.58 21.95
C LEU A 631 22.80 -38.33 23.12
N LYS A 632 21.46 -38.26 23.23
CA LYS A 632 20.70 -38.81 24.36
C LYS A 632 19.96 -40.10 23.98
N THR A 633 20.19 -41.19 24.71
CA THR A 633 19.60 -42.52 24.43
C THR A 633 19.04 -43.22 25.68
N ASN A 634 17.98 -44.02 25.49
CA ASN A 634 17.33 -44.77 26.56
C ASN A 634 18.05 -46.09 26.83
N ILE A 635 18.57 -46.28 28.05
CA ILE A 635 19.19 -47.55 28.46
C ILE A 635 18.59 -48.06 29.77
N LEU A 636 18.71 -49.37 30.01
CA LEU A 636 18.35 -50.04 31.25
C LEU A 636 19.62 -50.43 31.99
N ILE A 637 19.71 -50.03 33.26
CA ILE A 637 20.83 -50.37 34.16
C ILE A 637 20.29 -51.00 35.44
N ASN A 638 21.15 -51.69 36.19
CA ASN A 638 20.78 -52.13 37.54
C ASN A 638 20.86 -50.93 38.50
N GLU A 639 20.04 -50.90 39.55
CA GLU A 639 20.02 -49.75 40.45
C GLU A 639 21.37 -49.51 41.18
N SER A 640 22.19 -50.56 41.34
CA SER A 640 23.57 -50.47 41.85
C SER A 640 24.48 -49.54 41.02
N ASP A 641 24.18 -49.41 39.74
CA ASP A 641 25.08 -48.80 38.75
C ASP A 641 24.76 -47.31 38.56
N TRP A 642 23.69 -46.82 39.20
CA TRP A 642 23.20 -45.43 39.09
C TRP A 642 24.25 -44.37 39.45
N LEU A 643 25.11 -44.64 40.45
CA LEU A 643 25.98 -43.61 41.02
C LEU A 643 27.09 -43.16 40.05
N SER A 644 27.58 -44.04 39.18
CA SER A 644 28.55 -43.66 38.14
C SER A 644 27.86 -42.90 37.00
N HIS A 645 26.73 -43.42 36.50
CA HIS A 645 25.95 -42.77 35.44
C HIS A 645 25.52 -41.33 35.81
N TYR A 646 25.07 -41.11 37.06
CA TYR A 646 24.75 -39.77 37.55
C TYR A 646 25.94 -38.79 37.48
N SER A 647 27.15 -39.25 37.79
CA SER A 647 28.36 -38.41 37.73
C SER A 647 28.78 -38.00 36.30
N HIS A 648 28.26 -38.66 35.27
CA HIS A 648 28.48 -38.33 33.86
C HIS A 648 27.32 -37.52 33.22
N GLY A 649 26.30 -37.14 34.01
CA GLY A 649 25.20 -36.28 33.55
C GLY A 649 23.94 -37.01 33.06
N ASP A 650 23.82 -38.31 33.35
CA ASP A 650 22.65 -39.11 33.03
C ASP A 650 21.49 -38.87 34.01
N THR A 651 20.24 -39.05 33.57
CA THR A 651 19.03 -38.82 34.39
C THR A 651 18.15 -40.06 34.51
N LYS A 652 17.56 -40.34 35.69
CA LYS A 652 16.57 -41.43 35.84
C LYS A 652 15.32 -41.15 34.99
N GLY A 653 14.77 -42.18 34.36
CA GLY A 653 13.63 -42.10 33.43
C GLY A 653 14.04 -42.12 31.95
N LEU A 654 13.06 -42.09 31.05
CA LEU A 654 13.29 -42.01 29.61
C LEU A 654 13.91 -40.66 29.24
N CYS A 655 14.80 -40.65 28.24
CA CYS A 655 15.19 -39.44 27.55
C CYS A 655 13.97 -38.71 26.99
N PRO A 656 13.92 -37.38 27.10
CA PRO A 656 12.92 -36.57 26.43
C PRO A 656 12.98 -36.82 24.92
N ARG A 657 12.01 -37.57 24.39
CA ARG A 657 11.70 -37.55 22.96
C ARG A 657 10.90 -36.30 22.67
N GLU A 658 11.30 -35.58 21.63
CA GLU A 658 10.66 -34.40 21.03
C GLU A 658 9.73 -33.65 21.99
N ILE A 659 10.28 -32.64 22.65
CA ILE A 659 9.49 -31.65 23.38
C ILE A 659 8.44 -31.12 22.40
N LYS A 660 7.17 -31.48 22.61
CA LYS A 660 6.07 -30.83 21.92
C LYS A 660 5.96 -29.43 22.50
N TYR A 661 6.55 -28.49 21.80
CA TYR A 661 6.36 -27.07 22.05
C TYR A 661 4.89 -26.73 21.84
N ILE A 662 4.41 -25.78 22.63
CA ILE A 662 3.16 -25.07 22.39
C ILE A 662 3.51 -23.60 22.22
N ASP A 663 2.89 -22.98 21.23
CA ASP A 663 3.01 -21.53 21.07
C ASP A 663 2.06 -20.86 22.06
N ILE A 664 2.59 -19.87 22.78
CA ILE A 664 1.83 -19.05 23.72
C ILE A 664 2.06 -17.57 23.41
N CYS A 665 1.09 -16.76 23.79
CA CYS A 665 1.27 -15.33 23.89
C CYS A 665 1.76 -15.00 25.29
N HIS A 666 3.05 -14.71 25.40
CA HIS A 666 3.66 -14.23 26.63
C HIS A 666 3.37 -12.75 26.83
N LYS A 667 3.06 -12.33 28.07
CA LYS A 667 2.94 -10.92 28.46
C LYS A 667 3.97 -10.58 29.53
N ASP A 668 4.89 -9.66 29.21
CA ASP A 668 5.86 -9.14 30.16
C ASP A 668 5.16 -8.42 31.34
N PRO A 669 5.39 -8.81 32.60
CA PRO A 669 4.78 -8.18 33.77
C PRO A 669 5.21 -6.73 34.03
N GLN A 670 6.38 -6.29 33.56
CA GLN A 670 6.91 -4.94 33.80
C GLN A 670 6.61 -3.98 32.65
N THR A 671 6.81 -4.40 31.39
CA THR A 671 6.55 -3.55 30.22
C THR A 671 5.13 -3.67 29.67
N GLY A 672 4.42 -4.75 29.99
CA GLY A 672 3.07 -5.04 29.49
C GLY A 672 3.02 -5.49 28.03
N LEU A 673 4.17 -5.56 27.34
CA LEU A 673 4.30 -5.99 25.95
C LEU A 673 3.94 -7.47 25.78
N LYS A 674 3.56 -7.83 24.56
CA LYS A 674 3.10 -9.18 24.20
C LYS A 674 3.97 -9.76 23.09
N SER A 675 4.47 -10.98 23.27
CA SER A 675 5.34 -11.68 22.32
C SER A 675 4.95 -13.15 22.17
N ASN A 676 5.08 -13.69 20.95
CA ASN A 676 4.90 -15.12 20.72
C ASN A 676 6.12 -15.87 21.27
N LEU A 677 5.88 -16.88 22.10
CA LEU A 677 6.92 -17.70 22.70
C LEU A 677 6.53 -19.18 22.57
N SER A 678 7.40 -19.99 21.96
CA SER A 678 7.21 -21.44 21.89
C SER A 678 7.80 -22.09 23.15
N ILE A 679 6.95 -22.49 24.11
CA ILE A 679 7.39 -23.11 25.36
C ILE A 679 7.20 -24.63 25.36
N PRO A 680 8.02 -25.39 26.12
CA PRO A 680 7.72 -26.79 26.42
C PRO A 680 6.32 -26.93 27.05
N LYS A 681 5.49 -27.83 26.51
CA LYS A 681 4.13 -28.07 27.04
C LYS A 681 4.02 -28.28 28.57
N PRO A 682 5.00 -28.89 29.27
CA PRO A 682 4.97 -29.00 30.74
C PRO A 682 5.04 -27.66 31.49
N GLU A 683 5.55 -26.59 30.88
CA GLU A 683 5.73 -25.27 31.50
C GLU A 683 4.48 -24.39 31.42
N TRP A 684 3.47 -24.82 30.64
CA TRP A 684 2.19 -24.13 30.50
C TRP A 684 1.51 -23.73 31.82
N PRO A 685 1.40 -24.57 32.86
CA PRO A 685 0.69 -24.19 34.08
C PRO A 685 1.32 -22.99 34.80
N THR A 686 2.64 -22.83 34.67
CA THR A 686 3.40 -21.72 35.24
C THR A 686 3.13 -20.43 34.45
N HIS A 687 3.23 -20.48 33.12
CA HIS A 687 2.93 -19.34 32.24
C HIS A 687 1.47 -18.88 32.34
N GLN A 688 0.53 -19.83 32.40
CA GLN A 688 -0.90 -19.56 32.61
C GLN A 688 -1.16 -18.82 33.94
N ALA A 689 -0.41 -19.13 35.00
CA ALA A 689 -0.54 -18.45 36.29
C ALA A 689 -0.03 -16.99 36.27
N HIS A 690 0.83 -16.64 35.30
CA HIS A 690 1.36 -15.29 35.11
C HIS A 690 0.56 -14.44 34.09
N GLY A 691 -0.50 -15.00 33.48
CA GLY A 691 -1.42 -14.28 32.60
C GLY A 691 -1.21 -14.51 31.11
N ASP A 692 -0.35 -15.46 30.73
CA ASP A 692 -0.13 -15.85 29.33
C ASP A 692 -1.32 -16.67 28.77
N VAL A 693 -1.51 -16.62 27.46
CA VAL A 693 -2.61 -17.35 26.77
C VAL A 693 -2.07 -18.33 25.71
N LEU A 694 -2.81 -19.41 25.48
CA LEU A 694 -2.41 -20.50 24.58
C LEU A 694 -2.72 -20.16 23.11
N GLY A 695 -1.74 -20.34 22.23
CA GLY A 695 -1.76 -19.87 20.84
C GLY A 695 -1.01 -18.54 20.64
N ASP A 696 -0.83 -18.13 19.39
CA ASP A 696 -0.17 -16.87 19.03
C ASP A 696 -0.78 -15.64 19.74
N CYS A 697 0.03 -14.60 19.96
CA CYS A 697 -0.51 -13.33 20.39
C CYS A 697 -1.54 -12.81 19.39
N PRO A 698 -2.69 -12.28 19.87
CA PRO A 698 -3.62 -11.57 19.01
C PRO A 698 -2.87 -10.45 18.30
N ILE A 699 -2.73 -10.57 16.98
CA ILE A 699 -1.94 -9.64 16.18
C ILE A 699 -2.62 -8.27 16.26
N ILE A 700 -2.03 -7.38 17.05
CA ILE A 700 -2.33 -5.95 16.95
C ILE A 700 -1.61 -5.48 15.69
N ILE A 701 -2.33 -5.42 14.57
CA ILE A 701 -1.81 -4.83 13.33
C ILE A 701 -1.84 -3.29 13.46
N ASN A 702 -0.99 -2.79 14.35
CA ASN A 702 -0.19 -1.59 14.14
C ASN A 702 1.24 -2.16 14.16
N ASP A 703 1.98 -2.20 13.06
CA ASP A 703 2.25 -1.01 12.24
C ASP A 703 2.01 -1.18 10.75
N LYS A 704 1.75 -0.06 10.06
CA LYS A 704 1.87 0.01 8.61
C LYS A 704 3.33 -0.19 8.23
N GLN A 705 3.62 -1.05 7.27
CA GLN A 705 4.92 -1.00 6.60
C GLN A 705 4.92 0.12 5.55
N ILE A 706 5.88 1.02 5.65
CA ILE A 706 6.14 2.07 4.67
C ILE A 706 7.35 1.69 3.83
N GLN A 707 7.25 1.94 2.53
CA GLN A 707 8.37 1.77 1.61
C GLN A 707 9.16 3.08 1.58
N ILE A 708 10.45 3.01 1.90
CA ILE A 708 11.33 4.18 1.97
C ILE A 708 12.54 4.02 1.04
N CYS A 709 13.07 5.16 0.62
CA CYS A 709 14.38 5.24 0.02
C CYS A 709 15.39 5.41 1.14
N HIS A 710 16.03 4.31 1.50
CA HIS A 710 17.10 4.29 2.48
C HIS A 710 18.41 4.72 1.83
N LYS A 711 19.06 5.73 2.41
CA LYS A 711 20.41 6.15 2.05
C LYS A 711 21.38 5.54 3.04
N ASP A 712 22.14 4.56 2.59
CA ASP A 712 23.25 3.97 3.34
C ASP A 712 24.22 5.08 3.79
N PRO A 713 24.47 5.24 5.12
CA PRO A 713 25.33 6.30 5.65
C PRO A 713 26.79 6.22 5.19
N ASP A 714 27.32 5.02 4.95
CA ASP A 714 28.72 4.76 4.60
C ASP A 714 28.96 4.81 3.08
N SER A 715 28.04 4.22 2.30
CA SER A 715 28.21 4.11 0.85
C SER A 715 27.50 5.21 0.06
N GLY A 716 26.55 5.93 0.68
CA GLY A 716 25.71 6.94 0.04
C GLY A 716 24.68 6.38 -0.96
N LEU A 717 24.66 5.05 -1.16
CA LEU A 717 23.73 4.39 -2.08
C LEU A 717 22.29 4.46 -1.57
N LYS A 718 21.40 4.70 -2.52
CA LYS A 718 19.96 4.83 -2.30
C LYS A 718 19.26 3.53 -2.69
N THR A 719 18.69 2.82 -1.71
CA THR A 719 18.03 1.52 -1.88
C THR A 719 16.58 1.55 -1.38
N ASN A 720 15.71 0.74 -1.99
CA ASN A 720 14.31 0.65 -1.58
C ASN A 720 14.16 -0.44 -0.52
N ILE A 721 13.76 -0.06 0.69
CA ILE A 721 13.45 -1.00 1.77
C ILE A 721 12.03 -0.79 2.29
N LEU A 722 11.47 -1.80 2.97
CA LEU A 722 10.25 -1.65 3.76
C LEU A 722 10.65 -1.64 5.25
N ILE A 723 10.15 -0.64 5.96
CA ILE A 723 10.27 -0.50 7.42
C ILE A 723 8.88 -0.34 8.02
N ASN A 724 8.72 -0.45 9.33
CA ASN A 724 7.46 -0.09 9.98
C ASN A 724 7.33 1.44 10.06
N GLU A 725 6.11 1.98 10.04
CA GLU A 725 5.87 3.43 10.12
C GLU A 725 6.23 4.02 11.49
N SER A 726 6.26 3.19 12.53
CA SER A 726 6.85 3.46 13.84
C SER A 726 8.35 3.75 13.76
N ASP A 727 9.08 3.00 12.93
CA ASP A 727 10.52 3.18 12.68
C ASP A 727 10.82 4.38 11.75
N TRP A 728 9.81 5.07 11.22
CA TRP A 728 10.02 6.21 10.32
C TRP A 728 10.85 7.33 10.96
N LEU A 729 10.66 7.59 12.25
CA LEU A 729 11.29 8.74 12.92
C LEU A 729 12.82 8.59 13.00
N SER A 730 13.33 7.37 13.20
CA SER A 730 14.77 7.08 13.18
C SER A 730 15.31 7.10 11.75
N HIS A 731 14.62 6.48 10.79
CA HIS A 731 15.07 6.50 9.39
C HIS A 731 15.09 7.91 8.79
N TYR A 732 14.12 8.76 9.12
CA TYR A 732 14.08 10.16 8.71
C TYR A 732 15.27 10.96 9.26
N SER A 733 15.65 10.76 10.53
CA SER A 733 16.80 11.46 11.12
C SER A 733 18.15 11.06 10.50
N HIS A 734 18.22 9.91 9.83
CA HIS A 734 19.38 9.48 9.05
C HIS A 734 19.34 9.91 7.56
N GLY A 735 18.34 10.67 7.13
CA GLY A 735 18.25 11.26 5.79
C GLY A 735 17.55 10.40 4.74
N ASP A 736 16.76 9.41 5.18
CA ASP A 736 15.90 8.60 4.32
C ASP A 736 14.64 9.39 3.90
N THR A 737 14.02 9.00 2.78
CA THR A 737 12.79 9.66 2.28
C THR A 737 11.67 8.66 2.05
N LYS A 738 10.42 8.95 2.46
CA LYS A 738 9.26 8.09 2.14
C LYS A 738 9.06 7.97 0.63
N GLY A 739 8.79 6.75 0.16
CA GLY A 739 8.63 6.40 -1.25
C GLY A 739 9.86 5.76 -1.88
N LEU A 740 9.76 5.36 -3.15
CA LEU A 740 10.86 4.73 -3.88
C LEU A 740 11.98 5.73 -4.18
N CYS A 741 13.22 5.25 -4.15
CA CYS A 741 14.39 6.03 -4.53
C CYS A 741 14.25 6.58 -5.95
N PRO A 742 14.55 7.89 -6.15
CA PRO A 742 14.64 8.46 -7.49
C PRO A 742 15.66 7.67 -8.30
N ARG A 743 15.22 7.07 -9.42
CA ARG A 743 16.15 6.46 -10.36
C ARG A 743 17.00 7.58 -10.94
N GLU A 744 18.31 7.55 -10.70
CA GLU A 744 19.26 8.31 -11.49
C GLU A 744 19.25 7.77 -12.93
N ILE A 745 18.38 8.36 -13.74
CA ILE A 745 18.47 8.24 -15.19
C ILE A 745 19.74 9.00 -15.57
N LYS A 746 20.85 8.28 -15.75
CA LYS A 746 22.06 8.85 -16.34
C LYS A 746 21.71 9.23 -17.78
N TYR A 747 21.70 10.53 -18.06
CA TYR A 747 21.57 11.05 -19.41
C TYR A 747 22.93 10.94 -20.11
N ILE A 748 22.90 10.75 -21.42
CA ILE A 748 24.05 10.88 -22.30
C ILE A 748 23.75 11.95 -23.34
N ASP A 749 24.75 12.75 -23.67
CA ASP A 749 24.64 13.69 -24.78
C ASP A 749 24.94 12.97 -26.09
N ILE A 750 24.08 13.18 -27.08
CA ILE A 750 24.20 12.61 -28.42
C ILE A 750 24.07 13.73 -29.45
N CYS A 751 24.74 13.57 -30.59
CA CYS A 751 24.49 14.34 -31.77
C CYS A 751 23.36 13.66 -32.55
N HIS A 752 22.14 14.18 -32.38
CA HIS A 752 20.97 13.74 -33.10
C HIS A 752 20.96 14.28 -34.53
N LYS A 753 20.57 13.45 -35.50
CA LYS A 753 20.36 13.88 -36.89
C LYS A 753 18.91 13.69 -37.29
N ASP A 754 18.22 14.79 -37.59
CA ASP A 754 16.85 14.78 -38.10
C ASP A 754 16.77 14.01 -39.44
N PRO A 755 15.95 12.93 -39.55
CA PRO A 755 15.81 12.16 -40.79
C PRO A 755 15.22 12.91 -41.98
N GLN A 756 14.43 13.97 -41.75
CA GLN A 756 13.77 14.75 -42.82
C GLN A 756 14.58 15.96 -43.26
N THR A 757 15.19 16.70 -42.31
CA THR A 757 15.97 17.92 -42.63
C THR A 757 17.47 17.67 -42.75
N GLY A 758 17.98 16.57 -42.20
CA GLY A 758 19.41 16.23 -42.18
C GLY A 758 20.26 17.10 -41.24
N LEU A 759 19.64 18.03 -40.52
CA LEU A 759 20.29 18.90 -39.54
C LEU A 759 20.76 18.11 -38.32
N LYS A 760 21.81 18.61 -37.67
CA LYS A 760 22.48 18.00 -36.52
C LYS A 760 22.31 18.87 -35.28
N SER A 761 21.85 18.29 -34.18
CA SER A 761 21.65 18.99 -32.89
C SER A 761 22.06 18.13 -31.70
N ASN A 762 22.59 18.76 -30.66
CA ASN A 762 22.95 18.07 -29.42
C ASN A 762 21.67 17.80 -28.62
N LEU A 763 21.48 16.55 -28.20
CA LEU A 763 20.31 16.10 -27.46
C LEU A 763 20.75 15.22 -26.29
N SER A 764 20.32 15.56 -25.07
CA SER A 764 20.58 14.73 -23.88
C SER A 764 19.46 13.69 -23.74
N ILE A 765 19.77 12.40 -23.95
CA ILE A 765 18.79 11.31 -23.86
C ILE A 765 19.06 10.39 -22.65
N PRO A 766 18.05 9.72 -22.09
CA PRO A 766 18.24 8.62 -21.14
C PRO A 766 19.19 7.55 -21.71
N LYS A 767 20.23 7.14 -20.97
CA LYS A 767 21.17 6.09 -21.41
C LYS A 767 20.51 4.77 -21.89
N PRO A 768 19.37 4.31 -21.34
CA PRO A 768 18.66 3.14 -21.87
C PRO A 768 18.07 3.31 -23.29
N GLU A 769 17.87 4.54 -23.75
CA GLU A 769 17.31 4.86 -25.07
C GLU A 769 18.38 4.96 -26.17
N TRP A 770 19.67 4.96 -25.77
CA TRP A 770 20.81 4.98 -26.69
C TRP A 770 20.75 3.95 -27.83
N PRO A 771 20.41 2.66 -27.62
CA PRO A 771 20.38 1.69 -28.70
C PRO A 771 19.36 2.04 -29.80
N THR A 772 18.27 2.72 -29.45
CA THR A 772 17.23 3.16 -30.39
C THR A 772 17.69 4.38 -31.19
N HIS A 773 18.38 5.32 -30.56
CA HIS A 773 18.96 6.48 -31.24
C HIS A 773 20.15 6.11 -32.14
N GLN A 774 21.02 5.22 -31.67
CA GLN A 774 22.12 4.67 -32.45
C GLN A 774 21.62 3.93 -33.71
N ALA A 775 20.51 3.20 -33.60
CA ALA A 775 19.88 2.53 -34.74
C ALA A 775 19.33 3.49 -35.82
N HIS A 776 19.07 4.76 -35.47
CA HIS A 776 18.65 5.82 -36.40
C HIS A 776 19.82 6.69 -36.91
N GLY A 777 21.06 6.39 -36.52
CA GLY A 777 22.26 7.05 -37.05
C GLY A 777 22.78 8.22 -36.22
N ASP A 778 22.28 8.40 -35.00
CA ASP A 778 22.82 9.36 -34.03
C ASP A 778 24.19 8.89 -33.49
N VAL A 779 25.04 9.82 -33.08
CA VAL A 779 26.38 9.52 -32.51
C VAL A 779 26.53 10.04 -31.09
N LEU A 780 27.34 9.36 -30.27
CA LEU A 780 27.56 9.71 -28.87
C LEU A 780 28.49 10.94 -28.76
N GLY A 781 28.12 11.92 -27.94
CA GLY A 781 28.82 13.20 -27.78
C GLY A 781 28.28 14.33 -28.68
N ASP A 782 28.82 15.54 -28.49
CA ASP A 782 28.37 16.77 -29.17
C ASP A 782 28.50 16.72 -30.69
N CYS A 783 27.62 17.44 -31.40
CA CYS A 783 27.72 17.57 -32.84
C CYS A 783 28.97 18.38 -33.27
N PRO A 784 29.73 17.90 -34.28
CA PRO A 784 30.85 18.65 -34.81
C PRO A 784 30.35 19.95 -35.46
N ILE A 785 30.83 21.08 -34.94
CA ILE A 785 30.41 22.43 -35.33
C ILE A 785 30.90 22.71 -36.76
N ILE A 786 29.96 23.01 -37.67
CA ILE A 786 30.25 23.67 -38.95
C ILE A 786 29.74 25.09 -38.83
N ILE A 787 30.65 26.04 -38.63
CA ILE A 787 30.35 27.47 -38.61
C ILE A 787 30.12 27.92 -40.06
N ASN A 788 28.97 28.53 -40.33
CA ASN A 788 28.75 29.36 -41.52
C ASN A 788 28.73 30.82 -41.08
N ASP A 789 29.61 31.64 -41.64
CA ASP A 789 30.15 32.89 -41.06
C ASP A 789 29.18 34.08 -40.92
N LYS A 790 27.86 33.88 -40.89
CA LYS A 790 26.84 34.96 -40.90
C LYS A 790 25.63 34.75 -40.01
N GLN A 791 25.57 33.67 -39.22
CA GLN A 791 24.48 33.43 -38.29
C GLN A 791 24.90 33.75 -36.86
N ILE A 792 24.05 34.49 -36.14
CA ILE A 792 24.24 34.84 -34.74
C ILE A 792 23.13 34.19 -33.90
N GLN A 793 23.48 33.80 -32.68
CA GLN A 793 22.53 33.26 -31.73
C GLN A 793 21.98 34.37 -30.83
N ILE A 794 20.66 34.39 -30.66
CA ILE A 794 19.94 35.39 -29.86
C ILE A 794 18.95 34.72 -28.90
N CYS A 795 18.66 35.40 -27.80
CA CYS A 795 17.54 35.12 -26.94
C CYS A 795 16.33 35.91 -27.44
N HIS A 796 15.40 35.19 -28.05
CA HIS A 796 14.15 35.74 -28.57
C HIS A 796 13.06 35.70 -27.51
N LYS A 797 12.35 36.82 -27.33
CA LYS A 797 11.16 36.92 -26.49
C LYS A 797 9.91 36.92 -27.38
N ASP A 798 9.08 35.89 -27.21
CA ASP A 798 7.75 35.81 -27.83
C ASP A 798 6.86 36.97 -27.33
N PRO A 799 6.26 37.79 -28.22
CA PRO A 799 5.44 38.92 -27.84
C PRO A 799 4.06 38.53 -27.26
N ASP A 800 3.51 37.37 -27.63
CA ASP A 800 2.19 36.91 -27.19
C ASP A 800 2.28 36.10 -25.89
N SER A 801 3.30 35.25 -25.75
CA SER A 801 3.47 34.39 -24.57
C SER A 801 4.49 34.90 -23.54
N GLY A 802 5.34 35.86 -23.91
CA GLY A 802 6.40 36.41 -23.04
C GLY A 802 7.60 35.48 -22.81
N LEU A 803 7.55 34.24 -23.30
CA LEU A 803 8.60 33.22 -23.14
C LEU A 803 9.88 33.59 -23.89
N LYS A 804 11.02 33.21 -23.29
CA LYS A 804 12.37 33.46 -23.83
C LYS A 804 12.97 32.17 -24.36
N THR A 805 13.38 32.16 -25.63
CA THR A 805 13.93 30.98 -26.34
C THR A 805 15.20 31.31 -27.11
N ASN A 806 16.10 30.34 -27.25
CA ASN A 806 17.33 30.51 -28.01
C ASN A 806 17.09 30.20 -29.49
N ILE A 807 17.30 31.18 -30.38
CA ILE A 807 17.20 31.00 -31.83
C ILE A 807 18.46 31.46 -32.55
N LEU A 808 18.70 30.92 -33.75
CA LEU A 808 19.73 31.41 -34.67
C LEU A 808 19.07 32.23 -35.78
N ILE A 809 19.57 33.44 -35.99
CA ILE A 809 19.15 34.34 -37.07
C ILE A 809 20.38 34.73 -37.91
N ASN A 810 20.18 35.24 -39.12
CA ASN A 810 21.29 35.85 -39.85
C ASN A 810 21.61 37.22 -39.21
N GLU A 811 22.87 37.63 -39.23
CA GLU A 811 23.26 38.91 -38.61
C GLU A 811 22.58 40.14 -39.25
N SER A 812 22.15 40.02 -40.52
CA SER A 812 21.31 41.02 -41.20
C SER A 812 19.98 41.30 -40.50
N ASP A 813 19.46 40.30 -39.80
CA ASP A 813 18.08 40.29 -39.28
C ASP A 813 18.06 40.77 -37.82
N TRP A 814 19.23 41.06 -37.23
CA TRP A 814 19.39 41.53 -35.85
C TRP A 814 18.59 42.80 -35.54
N LEU A 815 18.49 43.74 -36.49
CA LEU A 815 17.90 45.05 -36.23
C LEU A 815 16.38 44.97 -35.95
N SER A 816 15.65 44.06 -36.60
CA SER A 816 14.21 43.86 -36.32
C SER A 816 14.00 43.15 -34.99
N HIS A 817 14.78 42.10 -34.72
CA HIS A 817 14.72 41.35 -33.46
C HIS A 817 15.05 42.21 -32.24
N TYR A 818 16.09 43.03 -32.32
CA TYR A 818 16.44 43.98 -31.25
C TYR A 818 15.30 44.96 -30.93
N SER A 819 14.57 45.41 -31.96
CA SER A 819 13.45 46.35 -31.78
C SER A 819 12.24 45.76 -31.04
N HIS A 820 12.16 44.42 -30.95
CA HIS A 820 11.09 43.70 -30.24
C HIS A 820 11.53 43.21 -28.84
N GLY A 821 12.75 43.53 -28.39
CA GLY A 821 13.24 43.23 -27.04
C GLY A 821 14.14 41.99 -26.92
N ASP A 822 14.62 41.45 -28.04
CA ASP A 822 15.55 40.32 -28.08
C ASP A 822 16.98 40.74 -27.71
N THR A 823 17.78 39.81 -27.15
CA THR A 823 19.18 40.07 -26.76
C THR A 823 20.15 39.12 -27.47
N LYS A 824 21.34 39.61 -27.91
CA LYS A 824 22.39 38.73 -28.45
C LYS A 824 22.90 37.76 -27.38
N GLY A 825 23.18 36.52 -27.77
CA GLY A 825 23.61 35.45 -26.87
C GLY A 825 22.46 34.59 -26.33
N LEU A 826 22.79 33.63 -25.48
CA LEU A 826 21.82 32.70 -24.89
C LEU A 826 20.92 33.40 -23.86
N CYS A 827 19.68 32.94 -23.76
CA CYS A 827 18.76 33.33 -22.69
C CYS A 827 19.36 32.97 -21.32
N PRO A 828 19.30 33.90 -20.34
CA PRO A 828 19.64 33.57 -18.96
C PRO A 828 18.79 32.38 -18.49
N ARG A 829 19.44 31.34 -17.96
CA ARG A 829 18.74 30.19 -17.37
C ARG A 829 17.95 30.67 -16.15
N GLU A 830 16.70 30.27 -16.04
CA GLU A 830 15.93 30.46 -14.81
C GLU A 830 16.60 29.68 -13.68
N ILE A 831 17.26 30.41 -12.77
CA ILE A 831 17.79 29.87 -11.53
C ILE A 831 16.59 29.61 -10.63
N LYS A 832 16.35 28.34 -10.29
CA LYS A 832 15.39 27.99 -9.24
C LYS A 832 16.01 28.36 -7.90
N TYR A 833 15.38 29.29 -7.21
CA TYR A 833 15.70 29.63 -5.83
C TYR A 833 15.09 28.58 -4.89
N ILE A 834 15.67 28.47 -3.71
CA ILE A 834 15.21 27.68 -2.58
C ILE A 834 15.23 28.57 -1.35
N ASP A 835 14.27 28.39 -0.46
CA ASP A 835 14.24 29.07 0.82
C ASP A 835 14.98 28.22 1.85
N ILE A 836 15.83 28.85 2.65
CA ILE A 836 16.64 28.24 3.70
C ILE A 836 16.52 29.01 5.00
N CYS A 837 16.68 28.33 6.12
CA CYS A 837 16.90 28.94 7.42
C CYS A 837 18.40 29.11 7.63
N HIS A 838 18.88 30.34 7.50
CA HIS A 838 20.27 30.72 7.71
C HIS A 838 20.54 31.00 9.20
N LYS A 839 21.63 30.43 9.75
CA LYS A 839 22.08 30.72 11.12
C LYS A 839 23.38 31.52 11.11
N ASP A 840 23.34 32.75 11.62
CA ASP A 840 24.53 33.60 11.74
C ASP A 840 25.55 32.95 12.72
N PRO A 841 26.79 32.63 12.28
CA PRO A 841 27.80 32.00 13.13
C PRO A 841 28.30 32.86 14.30
N GLN A 842 28.10 34.19 14.27
CA GLN A 842 28.56 35.11 15.32
C GLN A 842 27.49 35.41 16.36
N THR A 843 26.22 35.50 15.96
CA THR A 843 25.10 35.86 16.85
C THR A 843 24.20 34.67 17.20
N GLY A 844 24.28 33.57 16.46
CA GLY A 844 23.44 32.37 16.64
C GLY A 844 21.99 32.53 16.19
N LEU A 845 21.59 33.71 15.71
CA LEU A 845 20.23 34.02 15.25
C LEU A 845 19.93 33.29 13.93
N LYS A 846 18.69 32.80 13.84
CA LYS A 846 18.12 32.13 12.67
C LYS A 846 17.28 33.12 11.85
N SER A 847 17.36 33.06 10.53
CA SER A 847 16.60 33.93 9.61
C SER A 847 16.32 33.26 8.27
N ASN A 848 15.16 33.51 7.66
CA ASN A 848 14.81 32.93 6.36
C ASN A 848 15.51 33.70 5.23
N LEU A 849 16.15 32.97 4.31
CA LEU A 849 16.92 33.52 3.19
C LEU A 849 16.66 32.70 1.91
N SER A 850 16.34 33.37 0.81
CA SER A 850 16.16 32.72 -0.51
C SER A 850 17.47 32.70 -1.28
N ILE A 851 18.02 31.52 -1.56
CA ILE A 851 19.31 31.34 -2.27
C ILE A 851 19.16 30.58 -3.60
N PRO A 852 20.06 30.78 -4.57
CA PRO A 852 20.19 29.91 -5.74
C PRO A 852 20.37 28.44 -5.34
N LYS A 853 19.59 27.52 -5.91
CA LYS A 853 19.71 26.07 -5.61
C LYS A 853 21.13 25.47 -5.75
N PRO A 854 22.00 25.91 -6.68
CA PRO A 854 23.39 25.44 -6.75
C PRO A 854 24.26 25.81 -5.54
N GLU A 855 23.89 26.83 -4.76
CA GLU A 855 24.63 27.33 -3.61
C GLU A 855 24.26 26.60 -2.30
N TRP A 856 23.21 25.76 -2.34
CA TRP A 856 22.77 24.92 -1.22
C TRP A 856 23.91 24.16 -0.50
N PRO A 857 24.83 23.45 -1.19
CA PRO A 857 25.85 22.66 -0.50
C PRO A 857 26.79 23.51 0.36
N THR A 858 27.01 24.77 -0.05
CA THR A 858 27.89 25.72 0.64
C THR A 858 27.21 26.27 1.89
N HIS A 859 25.92 26.58 1.81
CA HIS A 859 25.11 27.01 2.96
C HIS A 859 24.88 25.87 3.96
N GLN A 860 24.56 24.66 3.47
CA GLN A 860 24.43 23.47 4.29
C GLN A 860 25.71 23.15 5.08
N ALA A 861 26.89 23.36 4.47
CA ALA A 861 28.18 23.16 5.14
C ALA A 861 28.44 24.17 6.29
N HIS A 862 27.71 25.29 6.34
CA HIS A 862 27.81 26.30 7.40
C HIS A 862 26.69 26.20 8.46
N GLY A 863 25.84 25.17 8.37
CA GLY A 863 24.80 24.88 9.38
C GLY A 863 23.40 25.41 9.04
N ASP A 864 23.19 25.89 7.82
CA ASP A 864 21.87 26.31 7.33
C ASP A 864 21.00 25.09 6.98
N VAL A 865 19.68 25.19 7.19
CA VAL A 865 18.71 24.11 6.90
C VAL A 865 17.75 24.50 5.78
N LEU A 866 17.22 23.51 5.03
CA LEU A 866 16.35 23.74 3.88
C LEU A 866 14.88 23.91 4.32
N GLY A 867 14.24 24.98 3.88
CA GLY A 867 12.92 25.42 4.35
C GLY A 867 13.00 26.59 5.32
N ASP A 868 11.83 27.10 5.74
CA ASP A 868 11.74 28.18 6.73
C ASP A 868 12.28 27.75 8.10
N CYS A 869 12.70 28.72 8.92
CA CYS A 869 13.11 28.46 10.29
C CYS A 869 11.95 27.96 11.14
N GLU A 870 12.02 26.72 11.64
CA GLU A 870 11.07 26.19 12.62
C GLU A 870 11.06 27.06 13.90
N GLU A 871 9.86 27.52 14.28
CA GLU A 871 9.59 28.09 15.59
C GLU A 871 9.58 26.96 16.63
N ILE A 872 10.46 27.04 17.62
CA ILE A 872 10.53 26.06 18.71
C ILE A 872 9.71 26.59 19.89
N GLU A 873 8.75 25.80 20.37
CA GLU A 873 8.09 26.03 21.66
C GLU A 873 9.07 25.75 22.81
N GLU A 874 9.81 26.78 23.25
CA GLU A 874 10.61 26.75 24.49
C GLU A 874 9.85 27.38 25.68
N GLU A 875 10.21 26.94 26.89
CA GLU A 875 9.40 27.01 28.10
C GLU A 875 9.02 28.42 28.61
N GLU A 876 7.82 28.53 29.21
CA GLU A 876 7.32 29.73 29.89
C GLU A 876 8.07 30.05 31.20
N SER A 877 9.27 30.63 31.12
CA SER A 877 9.98 31.11 32.33
C SER A 877 10.65 32.50 32.25
N ASN A 878 10.79 33.10 31.07
CA ASN A 878 11.54 34.38 30.90
C ASN A 878 10.77 35.49 30.13
N LYS A 879 9.45 35.56 30.32
CA LYS A 879 8.64 36.72 29.92
C LYS A 879 8.63 37.77 31.04
N ILE A 880 8.79 39.04 30.69
CA ILE A 880 8.63 40.18 31.59
C ILE A 880 7.49 41.08 31.10
N THR A 881 6.74 41.62 32.06
CA THR A 881 5.71 42.61 31.78
C THR A 881 6.33 43.99 31.61
N ILE A 882 5.92 44.69 30.55
CA ILE A 882 6.31 46.06 30.26
C ILE A 882 5.07 46.89 29.91
N CYS A 883 5.20 48.20 30.05
CA CYS A 883 4.27 49.17 29.51
C CYS A 883 4.83 49.66 28.18
N HIS A 884 4.24 49.19 27.08
CA HIS A 884 4.60 49.54 25.72
C HIS A 884 3.92 50.84 25.29
N ILE A 885 4.69 51.78 24.73
CA ILE A 885 4.21 53.08 24.25
C ILE A 885 4.35 53.09 22.72
N PRO A 886 3.25 52.85 21.95
CA PRO A 886 3.33 52.72 20.50
C PRO A 886 3.88 54.00 19.84
N PRO A 887 4.92 53.93 18.97
CA PRO A 887 5.53 55.12 18.36
C PRO A 887 4.59 56.01 17.52
N GLY A 888 3.44 55.48 17.09
CA GLY A 888 2.39 56.21 16.38
C GLY A 888 1.17 56.58 17.22
N ASN A 889 1.10 56.18 18.50
CA ASN A 889 0.01 56.49 19.42
C ASN A 889 0.51 56.47 20.88
N PRO A 890 1.33 57.46 21.29
CA PRO A 890 1.95 57.47 22.62
C PRO A 890 0.95 57.68 23.77
N ASP A 891 -0.26 58.16 23.47
CA ASP A 891 -1.33 58.38 24.45
C ASP A 891 -2.14 57.09 24.77
N ASN A 892 -1.83 55.97 24.12
CA ASN A 892 -2.44 54.66 24.39
C ASN A 892 -1.37 53.62 24.81
N PRO A 893 -0.79 53.77 26.01
CA PRO A 893 0.16 52.80 26.53
C PRO A 893 -0.52 51.44 26.77
N GLN A 894 0.19 50.34 26.54
CA GLN A 894 -0.33 48.97 26.61
C GLN A 894 0.55 48.09 27.50
N THR A 895 -0.02 47.51 28.54
CA THR A 895 0.65 46.47 29.33
C THR A 895 0.76 45.20 28.48
N ILE A 896 1.98 44.80 28.13
CA ILE A 896 2.26 43.59 27.34
C ILE A 896 3.37 42.76 28.00
N GLN A 897 3.42 41.46 27.68
CA GLN A 897 4.55 40.61 28.04
C GLN A 897 5.47 40.38 26.85
N ILE A 898 6.75 40.67 27.04
CA ILE A 898 7.82 40.43 26.06
C ILE A 898 8.87 39.49 26.65
N SER A 899 9.72 38.89 25.83
CA SER A 899 10.89 38.17 26.35
C SER A 899 11.87 39.14 27.02
N GLN A 900 12.60 38.67 28.03
CA GLN A 900 13.70 39.44 28.65
C GLN A 900 14.73 39.94 27.62
N SER A 901 14.91 39.21 26.51
CA SER A 901 15.81 39.56 25.40
C SER A 901 15.31 40.72 24.52
N ALA A 902 14.00 40.98 24.46
CA ALA A 902 13.42 42.07 23.68
C ALA A 902 13.47 43.43 24.41
N TRP A 903 13.65 43.42 25.73
CA TRP A 903 13.65 44.63 26.56
C TRP A 903 14.58 45.76 26.08
N PRO A 904 15.86 45.52 25.69
CA PRO A 904 16.73 46.61 25.24
C PRO A 904 16.21 47.37 24.01
N ALA A 905 15.47 46.69 23.12
CA ALA A 905 14.85 47.32 21.95
C ALA A 905 13.61 48.13 22.35
N HIS A 906 12.71 47.54 23.14
CA HIS A 906 11.52 48.22 23.67
C HIS A 906 11.89 49.46 24.51
N GLN A 907 12.89 49.34 25.39
CA GLN A 907 13.44 50.45 26.18
C GLN A 907 14.01 51.57 25.29
N ALA A 908 14.64 51.24 24.16
CA ALA A 908 15.15 52.24 23.21
C ALA A 908 14.04 53.01 22.47
N HIS A 909 12.81 52.48 22.45
CA HIS A 909 11.64 53.11 21.86
C HIS A 909 10.72 53.84 22.85
N GLY A 910 11.07 53.83 24.15
CA GLY A 910 10.39 54.62 25.19
C GLY A 910 9.56 53.79 26.19
N ASP A 911 9.53 52.46 26.04
CA ASP A 911 8.78 51.57 26.92
C ASP A 911 9.40 51.49 28.33
N VAL A 912 8.56 51.23 29.34
CA VAL A 912 8.98 51.11 30.74
C VAL A 912 8.70 49.72 31.31
N LEU A 913 9.52 49.28 32.27
CA LEU A 913 9.42 47.96 32.89
C LEU A 913 8.31 47.93 33.95
N GLY A 914 7.46 46.90 33.95
CA GLY A 914 6.26 46.80 34.79
C GLY A 914 4.98 47.23 34.07
N ASP A 915 3.83 47.08 34.73
CA ASP A 915 2.53 47.44 34.17
C ASP A 915 2.42 48.95 33.90
N CYS A 916 1.56 49.34 32.93
CA CYS A 916 1.20 50.74 32.76
C CYS A 916 0.48 51.25 34.01
N LEU A 917 0.86 52.44 34.47
CA LEU A 917 0.19 53.09 35.60
C LEU A 917 -1.27 53.36 35.23
N GLU A 918 -2.19 52.78 35.99
CA GLU A 918 -3.62 53.09 35.88
C GLU A 918 -3.85 54.55 36.24
N ILE A 919 -4.10 55.37 35.22
CA ILE A 919 -4.69 56.69 35.39
C ILE A 919 -6.19 56.46 35.55
N GLU A 920 -6.67 56.46 36.79
CA GLU A 920 -8.10 56.49 37.07
C GLU A 920 -8.71 57.79 36.51
N GLU A 921 -9.41 57.73 35.37
CA GLU A 921 -10.58 58.57 35.10
C GLU A 921 -11.43 58.07 33.90
N GLU A 922 -12.67 57.69 34.24
CA GLU A 922 -13.93 57.67 33.47
C GLU A 922 -14.14 56.80 32.20
N GLU A 923 -15.21 56.00 32.27
CA GLU A 923 -15.81 55.31 31.12
C GLU A 923 -16.46 56.26 30.11
N SER A 924 -16.58 55.76 28.87
CA SER A 924 -17.53 56.20 27.84
C SER A 924 -17.19 57.49 27.08
N ASN A 925 -16.61 57.31 25.90
CA ASN A 925 -16.83 58.18 24.73
C ASN A 925 -16.94 57.30 23.46
N LYS A 926 -17.88 56.36 23.48
CA LYS A 926 -18.42 55.74 22.27
C LYS A 926 -19.53 56.63 21.74
N ILE A 927 -19.45 56.98 20.47
CA ILE A 927 -20.51 57.68 19.73
C ILE A 927 -21.29 56.68 18.88
N THR A 928 -22.57 56.91 18.73
CA THR A 928 -23.35 56.24 17.68
C THR A 928 -23.12 56.96 16.35
N ILE A 929 -22.90 56.19 15.30
CA ILE A 929 -22.87 56.66 13.91
C ILE A 929 -23.84 55.84 13.08
N CYS A 930 -24.33 56.44 12.00
CA CYS A 930 -25.07 55.76 10.96
C CYS A 930 -24.08 55.39 9.84
N HIS A 931 -23.74 54.10 9.78
CA HIS A 931 -22.81 53.55 8.80
C HIS A 931 -23.52 53.21 7.49
N ILE A 932 -22.96 53.65 6.35
CA ILE A 932 -23.52 53.44 5.01
C ILE A 932 -22.59 52.48 4.23
N PRO A 933 -22.94 51.19 4.07
CA PRO A 933 -22.06 50.23 3.42
C PRO A 933 -21.77 50.60 1.96
N PRO A 934 -20.50 50.68 1.51
CA PRO A 934 -20.15 51.11 0.15
C PRO A 934 -20.72 50.28 -1.00
N GLY A 935 -21.19 49.05 -0.72
CA GLY A 935 -21.87 48.16 -1.67
C GLY A 935 -23.38 48.02 -1.47
N ASN A 936 -23.97 48.70 -0.46
CA ASN A 936 -25.41 48.68 -0.18
C ASN A 936 -25.85 49.97 0.55
N PRO A 937 -25.82 51.13 -0.14
CA PRO A 937 -26.11 52.42 0.49
C PRO A 937 -27.58 52.57 0.94
N ASP A 938 -28.49 51.73 0.44
CA ASP A 938 -29.92 51.72 0.79
C ASP A 938 -30.22 50.98 2.11
N ASN A 939 -29.22 50.40 2.78
CA ASN A 939 -29.36 49.75 4.08
C ASN A 939 -28.35 50.31 5.10
N PRO A 940 -28.56 51.55 5.56
CA PRO A 940 -27.72 52.16 6.60
C PRO A 940 -27.91 51.43 7.95
N GLN A 941 -26.87 51.44 8.79
CA GLN A 941 -26.85 50.71 10.07
C GLN A 941 -26.32 51.59 11.21
N ALA A 942 -27.08 51.72 12.30
CA ALA A 942 -26.62 52.42 13.50
C ALA A 942 -25.61 51.54 14.27
N ILE A 943 -24.39 52.01 14.46
CA ILE A 943 -23.31 51.31 15.17
C ILE A 943 -22.60 52.24 16.15
N GLN A 944 -22.08 51.69 17.26
CA GLN A 944 -21.28 52.45 18.22
C GLN A 944 -19.78 52.27 17.98
N ILE A 945 -19.07 53.38 17.74
CA ILE A 945 -17.62 53.43 17.57
C ILE A 945 -16.97 54.34 18.62
N PRO A 946 -15.69 54.15 18.97
CA PRO A 946 -14.95 55.14 19.75
C PRO A 946 -14.90 56.49 19.03
N GLN A 947 -14.97 57.61 19.76
CA GLN A 947 -14.86 58.97 19.18
C GLN A 947 -13.61 59.17 18.31
N SER A 948 -12.51 58.48 18.62
CA SER A 948 -11.27 58.50 17.84
C SER A 948 -11.38 57.89 16.44
N ALA A 949 -12.35 57.01 16.19
CA ALA A 949 -12.58 56.39 14.88
C ALA A 949 -13.47 57.25 13.94
N TRP A 950 -14.12 58.30 14.46
CA TRP A 950 -15.02 59.16 13.68
C TRP A 950 -14.42 59.74 12.40
N PRO A 951 -13.19 60.30 12.38
CA PRO A 951 -12.65 60.94 11.18
C PRO A 951 -12.48 59.98 9.99
N ALA A 952 -12.23 58.70 10.25
CA ALA A 952 -12.12 57.66 9.23
C ALA A 952 -13.49 57.29 8.66
N HIS A 953 -14.48 57.07 9.53
CA HIS A 953 -15.86 56.76 9.12
C HIS A 953 -16.51 57.92 8.33
N GLN A 954 -16.31 59.16 8.80
CA GLN A 954 -16.76 60.36 8.10
C GLN A 954 -16.17 60.49 6.69
N ALA A 955 -14.91 60.06 6.48
CA ALA A 955 -14.26 60.10 5.16
C ALA A 955 -14.87 59.11 4.15
N HIS A 956 -15.62 58.12 4.62
CA HIS A 956 -16.29 57.11 3.80
C HIS A 956 -17.81 57.32 3.62
N GLY A 957 -18.36 58.41 4.16
CA GLY A 957 -19.75 58.82 3.95
C GLY A 957 -20.71 58.55 5.11
N ASP A 958 -20.20 58.04 6.25
CA ASP A 958 -20.99 57.82 7.45
C ASP A 958 -21.37 59.15 8.14
N VAL A 959 -22.50 59.18 8.84
CA VAL A 959 -22.99 60.37 9.58
C VAL A 959 -23.04 60.14 11.09
N LEU A 960 -22.87 61.21 11.87
CA LEU A 960 -22.85 61.16 13.33
C LEU A 960 -24.30 61.14 13.89
N GLY A 961 -24.61 60.19 14.76
CA GLY A 961 -25.96 59.95 15.29
C GLY A 961 -26.53 58.60 14.86
N ASP A 962 -27.71 58.25 15.36
CA ASP A 962 -28.50 57.13 14.84
C ASP A 962 -28.92 57.39 13.38
N CYS A 963 -29.22 56.32 12.64
CA CYS A 963 -29.82 56.46 11.32
C CYS A 963 -31.24 57.02 11.48
N GLU A 964 -31.59 58.08 10.72
CA GLU A 964 -32.92 58.66 10.76
C GLU A 964 -33.98 57.58 10.49
N GLU A 965 -34.93 57.42 11.42
CA GLU A 965 -36.12 56.60 11.20
C GLU A 965 -36.97 57.26 10.11
N VAL A 966 -36.80 56.79 8.87
CA VAL A 966 -37.74 57.09 7.79
C VAL A 966 -39.05 56.37 8.13
N GLU A 967 -40.06 57.14 8.53
CA GLU A 967 -41.40 56.63 8.84
C GLU A 967 -41.92 55.72 7.71
N GLU A 968 -42.65 54.67 8.07
CA GLU A 968 -43.14 53.63 7.14
C GLU A 968 -44.07 54.21 6.03
N GLU A 969 -43.51 54.58 4.87
CA GLU A 969 -44.31 54.65 3.64
C GLU A 969 -44.35 53.28 2.96
N GLU A 970 -45.56 52.86 2.57
CA GLU A 970 -45.81 51.57 1.93
C GLU A 970 -44.85 51.31 0.76
N ILE A 971 -44.11 50.20 0.84
CA ILE A 971 -43.31 49.71 -0.28
C ILE A 971 -44.27 49.48 -1.46
N ASN A 972 -44.30 50.41 -2.41
CA ASN A 972 -45.20 50.38 -3.56
C ASN A 972 -44.86 49.17 -4.45
N LYS A 973 -45.47 48.02 -4.13
CA LYS A 973 -45.30 46.76 -4.84
C LYS A 973 -46.22 46.73 -6.05
N ILE A 974 -45.62 46.61 -7.23
CA ILE A 974 -46.35 46.38 -8.47
C ILE A 974 -46.49 44.89 -8.74
N THR A 975 -47.65 44.50 -9.24
CA THR A 975 -47.83 43.18 -9.87
C THR A 975 -47.22 43.20 -11.26
N ILE A 976 -46.37 42.23 -11.56
CA ILE A 976 -45.81 42.00 -12.90
C ILE A 976 -46.06 40.56 -13.35
N CYS A 977 -46.05 40.38 -14.66
CA CYS A 977 -45.98 39.10 -15.32
C CYS A 977 -44.52 38.86 -15.71
N HIS A 978 -43.87 38.00 -14.95
CA HIS A 978 -42.48 37.61 -15.10
C HIS A 978 -42.35 36.42 -16.07
N ILE A 979 -41.44 36.51 -17.03
CA ILE A 979 -41.16 35.46 -18.01
C ILE A 979 -39.79 34.85 -17.69
N PRO A 980 -39.72 33.63 -17.09
CA PRO A 980 -38.45 33.07 -16.65
C PRO A 980 -37.48 32.84 -17.81
N PRO A 981 -36.21 33.32 -17.73
CA PRO A 981 -35.19 33.03 -18.73
C PRO A 981 -35.00 31.52 -18.90
N GLY A 982 -35.22 31.01 -20.12
CA GLY A 982 -35.17 29.59 -20.44
C GLY A 982 -36.49 28.81 -20.33
N ASN A 983 -37.59 29.43 -19.88
CA ASN A 983 -38.94 28.84 -19.94
C ASN A 983 -40.02 29.91 -20.25
N PRO A 984 -40.04 30.44 -21.49
CA PRO A 984 -40.92 31.54 -21.86
C PRO A 984 -42.42 31.16 -21.91
N ASP A 985 -42.74 29.87 -22.00
CA ASP A 985 -44.11 29.36 -22.09
C ASP A 985 -44.82 29.25 -20.73
N ASN A 986 -44.12 29.50 -19.61
CA ASN A 986 -44.66 29.41 -18.25
C ASN A 986 -44.57 30.75 -17.46
N PRO A 987 -45.22 31.82 -17.94
CA PRO A 987 -45.13 33.15 -17.33
C PRO A 987 -45.81 33.19 -15.95
N GLN A 988 -45.14 33.79 -14.96
CA GLN A 988 -45.54 33.81 -13.55
C GLN A 988 -46.00 35.21 -13.11
N THR A 989 -47.11 35.29 -12.37
CA THR A 989 -47.55 36.56 -11.77
C THR A 989 -46.91 36.73 -10.40
N ILE A 990 -46.09 37.77 -10.23
CA ILE A 990 -45.37 38.07 -8.99
C ILE A 990 -45.53 39.54 -8.60
N GLN A 991 -45.24 39.88 -7.35
CA GLN A 991 -45.16 41.27 -6.90
C GLN A 991 -43.73 41.66 -6.55
N ILE A 992 -43.27 42.78 -7.12
CA ILE A 992 -41.94 43.36 -6.90
C ILE A 992 -42.07 44.82 -6.47
N PRO A 993 -41.11 45.39 -5.71
CA PRO A 993 -41.04 46.83 -5.50
C PRO A 993 -40.99 47.58 -6.84
N GLN A 994 -41.66 48.74 -6.95
CA GLN A 994 -41.63 49.58 -8.15
C GLN A 994 -40.19 49.96 -8.57
N SER A 995 -39.25 50.08 -7.62
CA SER A 995 -37.82 50.33 -7.89
C SER A 995 -37.15 49.20 -8.70
N ALA A 996 -37.60 47.96 -8.58
CA ALA A 996 -37.08 46.83 -9.34
C ALA A 996 -37.67 46.74 -10.77
N TRP A 997 -38.71 47.53 -11.08
CA TRP A 997 -39.37 47.50 -12.39
C TRP A 997 -38.44 47.70 -13.60
N PRO A 998 -37.49 48.67 -13.62
CA PRO A 998 -36.67 48.91 -14.82
C PRO A 998 -35.81 47.70 -15.19
N ALA A 999 -35.30 46.96 -14.21
CA ALA A 999 -34.52 45.74 -14.43
C ALA A 999 -35.40 44.63 -15.02
N HIS A 1000 -36.55 44.35 -14.40
CA HIS A 1000 -37.51 43.35 -14.90
C HIS A 1000 -38.02 43.69 -16.32
N GLN A 1001 -38.31 44.96 -16.59
CA GLN A 1001 -38.69 45.44 -17.93
C GLN A 1001 -37.60 45.20 -18.97
N ALA A 1002 -36.32 45.37 -18.62
CA ALA A 1002 -35.19 45.12 -19.52
C ALA A 1002 -35.03 43.64 -19.89
N HIS A 1003 -35.55 42.73 -19.06
CA HIS A 1003 -35.53 41.28 -19.29
C HIS A 1003 -36.81 40.71 -19.94
N GLY A 1004 -37.74 41.58 -20.35
CA GLY A 1004 -38.94 41.18 -21.13
C GLY A 1004 -40.22 41.00 -20.30
N ASP A 1005 -40.18 41.30 -18.99
CA ASP A 1005 -41.37 41.24 -18.14
C ASP A 1005 -42.37 42.37 -18.45
N SER A 1006 -43.63 42.17 -18.08
CA SER A 1006 -44.71 43.15 -18.33
C SER A 1006 -45.45 43.53 -17.05
N LYS A 1007 -45.92 44.77 -16.96
CA LYS A 1007 -46.72 45.27 -15.82
C LYS A 1007 -48.14 44.72 -15.88
N GLY A 1008 -48.66 44.25 -14.75
CA GLY A 1008 -49.95 43.54 -14.64
C GLY A 1008 -49.78 42.04 -14.47
N ASP A 1009 -50.86 41.31 -14.19
CA ASP A 1009 -50.84 39.85 -14.07
C ASP A 1009 -50.81 39.17 -15.45
N CYS A 1010 -50.33 37.93 -15.51
CA CYS A 1010 -50.17 37.21 -16.78
C CYS A 1010 -51.47 36.91 -17.53
N ASN A 1011 -52.65 37.03 -16.90
CA ASN A 1011 -53.93 36.89 -17.59
C ASN A 1011 -54.44 38.21 -18.19
N SER A 1012 -53.98 39.37 -17.74
CA SER A 1012 -54.44 40.67 -18.28
C SER A 1012 -53.95 40.94 -19.72
N ASN A 1013 -52.79 40.41 -20.11
CA ASN A 1013 -52.27 40.52 -21.49
C ASN A 1013 -53.10 39.76 -22.55
N LYS A 1014 -54.05 38.90 -22.18
CA LYS A 1014 -54.99 38.28 -23.14
C LYS A 1014 -55.99 39.26 -23.78
N LYS A 1015 -56.00 40.55 -23.38
CA LYS A 1015 -56.90 41.57 -23.94
C LYS A 1015 -56.28 42.56 -24.93
N ILE A 1016 -54.97 42.56 -25.15
CA ILE A 1016 -54.31 43.46 -26.12
C ILE A 1016 -53.51 42.67 -27.16
N GLN A 1017 -54.25 41.95 -28.03
CA GLN A 1017 -54.00 41.79 -29.48
C GLN A 1017 -55.01 40.78 -30.06
N LYS A 1018 -56.29 41.18 -30.03
CA LYS A 1018 -57.26 40.76 -31.04
C LYS A 1018 -57.47 41.93 -32.00
N LYS A 1019 -56.57 42.06 -32.96
CA LYS A 1019 -56.79 42.77 -34.22
C LYS A 1019 -55.76 42.36 -35.27
#